data_AF-A0A2P2FP07-F1
#
_entry.id   AF-A0A2P2FP07-F1
#
_cell.length_a   1.000
_cell.length_b   1.000
_cell.length_c   1.000
_cell.angle_alpha   90.00
_cell.angle_beta   90.00
_cell.angle_gamma   90.00
#
_symmetry.space_group_name_H-M   'P 1'
#
loop_
_entity.id
_entity.type
_entity.pdbx_description
1 polymer ?
#
loop_
_entity_poly.entity_id
_entity_poly.type
_entity_poly.pdbx_seq_one_letter_code
_entity_poly.pdbx_strand_id
1 'polypeptide(L)'
;MGTNSKTAHASYSITPSAPAAEPGPVEAAPPKEEPAALPDEEVSVDAQAAGEMDSAKEPGAQPLTPIPDTPDVGKPFGEPILVGGTDLHASSATLVSYASAEGPRTVLHALVSEEAEEKLLDAIHVTKESAPVQVEQVVHGRLPVDEQHELADKIIAAAKSVNHHLKAGDLSVGSLPSTTEQKISDGKAAMSAAADDVGDSPGPADSAMLAHYAAKLTDVEAAAAAAKNVGHVNPYLHQGVATVTVTMPVLASDTGDHRVAGLLRDATRIKPTLDSETGQASWNGKARWEKVEGKEYMINLGDGFQAVYRPYSVNSPKTTEFSLRGRLEIIAPAGEGHGPDVVKRLGQLNLANRPMTHAEGEYGYLAANVKAQNLGGKTEVQAAIATGDQLEEMTRQELFHERAHLAVGLDDAQLARFAKDIQLDAHTQALPAKVKVLREAVAKVTGHQTGDALAATAGYDPAPRRSGGWLTWNRFDVGNSMAKLTAAFEGKALVHATSSTGLKAMLANGVLASTERRTLMGVSRGVGMSEDQDKLTGGASSVFLRVLGKPPSHDGPKLVWDQPERLMHRADYYGANADTYGAVNPSKTGQYASSTRDPFKIAHFTSPANEVMFGDGIDLLGGEGPSRILCDSKTQRDEIHAMFTAKGITHIAGKPIDDVLKA
;
A
#
# COMPACT_ATOMS: atom_id res chain seq x y z
N MET A 1 35.11 2.47 4.55
CA MET A 1 36.48 2.03 4.87
C MET A 1 36.49 1.51 6.31
N GLY A 2 36.97 0.29 6.55
CA GLY A 2 36.96 -0.33 7.88
C GLY A 2 36.12 -1.62 7.96
N THR A 3 36.62 -2.70 7.39
CA THR A 3 36.04 -4.06 7.48
C THR A 3 36.46 -4.77 8.77
N ASN A 4 35.56 -5.51 9.41
CA ASN A 4 35.95 -6.63 10.29
C ASN A 4 34.77 -7.56 10.61
N SER A 5 34.80 -8.78 10.07
CA SER A 5 34.54 -10.00 10.85
C SER A 5 35.05 -11.21 10.07
N LYS A 6 35.95 -11.97 10.71
CA LYS A 6 36.45 -13.25 10.21
C LYS A 6 35.73 -14.38 10.93
N THR A 7 35.19 -15.34 10.20
CA THR A 7 35.10 -16.71 10.70
C THR A 7 35.31 -17.65 9.52
N ALA A 8 36.27 -18.56 9.62
CA ALA A 8 36.64 -19.45 8.53
C ALA A 8 35.80 -20.73 8.57
N HIS A 9 35.36 -21.20 7.41
CA HIS A 9 34.71 -22.51 7.28
C HIS A 9 35.74 -23.62 7.39
N ALA A 10 35.46 -24.63 8.22
CA ALA A 10 36.25 -25.85 8.28
C ALA A 10 35.84 -26.82 7.17
N SER A 11 36.79 -27.20 6.32
CA SER A 11 36.59 -28.20 5.26
C SER A 11 36.69 -29.62 5.81
N TYR A 12 35.65 -30.42 5.64
CA TYR A 12 35.72 -31.88 5.83
C TYR A 12 35.81 -32.57 4.47
N SER A 13 36.88 -33.34 4.27
CA SER A 13 37.05 -34.25 3.15
C SER A 13 36.58 -35.66 3.54
N ILE A 14 35.83 -36.31 2.65
CA ILE A 14 35.50 -37.73 2.76
C ILE A 14 35.97 -38.42 1.49
N THR A 15 36.89 -39.37 1.64
CA THR A 15 37.46 -40.18 0.55
C THR A 15 36.51 -41.34 0.21
N PRO A 16 36.23 -41.63 -1.07
CA PRO A 16 35.33 -42.72 -1.44
C PRO A 16 35.95 -44.11 -1.19
N SER A 17 35.13 -45.07 -0.76
CA SER A 17 35.47 -46.51 -0.78
C SER A 17 34.98 -47.17 -2.07
N ALA A 18 35.76 -48.12 -2.58
CA ALA A 18 35.54 -48.83 -3.83
C ALA A 18 34.49 -49.96 -3.72
N PRO A 19 33.92 -50.46 -4.84
CA PRO A 19 32.70 -51.28 -4.84
C PRO A 19 32.95 -52.79 -4.73
N ALA A 20 31.89 -53.55 -4.47
CA ALA A 20 31.90 -55.02 -4.45
C ALA A 20 30.78 -55.65 -5.31
N ALA A 21 31.20 -56.29 -6.39
CA ALA A 21 30.63 -57.45 -7.09
C ALA A 21 29.13 -57.51 -7.49
N GLU A 22 28.90 -57.61 -8.81
CA GLU A 22 27.71 -58.21 -9.42
C GLU A 22 27.69 -59.75 -9.28
N PRO A 23 26.52 -60.37 -9.57
CA PRO A 23 26.55 -61.52 -10.47
C PRO A 23 25.40 -61.59 -11.49
N GLY A 24 25.74 -61.67 -12.79
CA GLY A 24 25.22 -62.67 -13.75
C GLY A 24 23.76 -62.62 -14.25
N PRO A 25 23.51 -62.74 -15.58
CA PRO A 25 22.15 -62.63 -16.18
C PRO A 25 21.49 -63.98 -16.51
N VAL A 26 20.15 -64.00 -16.63
CA VAL A 26 19.39 -65.11 -17.26
C VAL A 26 18.17 -64.61 -18.05
N GLU A 27 18.28 -64.70 -19.38
CA GLU A 27 17.29 -65.15 -20.39
C GLU A 27 15.86 -64.54 -20.49
N ALA A 28 15.41 -64.32 -21.73
CA ALA A 28 14.14 -63.68 -22.08
C ALA A 28 13.22 -64.60 -22.92
N ALA A 29 11.90 -64.36 -22.86
CA ALA A 29 10.88 -65.03 -23.70
C ALA A 29 9.71 -64.06 -24.04
N PRO A 30 8.94 -64.31 -25.14
CA PRO A 30 8.32 -63.24 -25.96
C PRO A 30 6.83 -62.93 -25.66
N PRO A 31 6.26 -61.84 -26.23
CA PRO A 31 4.93 -61.33 -25.90
C PRO A 31 3.76 -62.05 -26.61
N LYS A 32 2.52 -61.75 -26.20
CA LYS A 32 1.28 -62.20 -26.86
C LYS A 32 0.40 -61.05 -27.36
N GLU A 33 -0.23 -61.36 -28.48
CA GLU A 33 -0.96 -60.56 -29.47
C GLU A 33 -2.12 -59.68 -28.97
N GLU A 34 -2.38 -58.66 -29.81
CA GLU A 34 -3.51 -57.75 -29.87
C GLU A 34 -4.77 -58.42 -30.49
N PRO A 35 -5.93 -57.72 -30.57
CA PRO A 35 -6.42 -57.44 -31.94
C PRO A 35 -7.18 -56.11 -32.18
N ALA A 36 -6.79 -55.43 -33.28
CA ALA A 36 -7.64 -54.91 -34.38
C ALA A 36 -8.48 -53.60 -34.24
N ALA A 37 -7.89 -52.50 -34.72
CA ALA A 37 -8.25 -51.71 -35.93
C ALA A 37 -9.69 -51.14 -36.19
N LEU A 38 -9.76 -49.77 -36.21
CA LEU A 38 -10.05 -48.83 -37.34
C LEU A 38 -11.41 -48.88 -38.10
N PRO A 39 -11.92 -47.79 -38.76
CA PRO A 39 -11.27 -46.63 -39.43
C PRO A 39 -11.59 -45.24 -38.80
N ASP A 40 -10.85 -44.14 -38.99
CA ASP A 40 -10.33 -43.41 -40.19
C ASP A 40 -11.37 -42.61 -41.02
N GLU A 41 -11.34 -41.27 -40.87
CA GLU A 41 -11.57 -40.29 -41.95
C GLU A 41 -10.52 -39.17 -41.85
N GLU A 42 -9.84 -38.90 -42.96
CA GLU A 42 -8.78 -37.87 -43.13
C GLU A 42 -9.33 -36.51 -43.62
N VAL A 43 -8.37 -35.59 -43.89
CA VAL A 43 -8.45 -34.32 -44.66
C VAL A 43 -8.90 -33.10 -43.81
N SER A 44 -8.05 -32.09 -43.57
CA SER A 44 -6.64 -31.88 -43.95
C SER A 44 -5.92 -30.87 -43.03
N VAL A 45 -4.58 -30.92 -42.97
CA VAL A 45 -3.74 -29.84 -42.40
C VAL A 45 -3.33 -28.88 -43.51
N ASP A 46 -3.39 -27.57 -43.26
CA ASP A 46 -2.50 -26.62 -43.92
C ASP A 46 -2.11 -25.52 -42.91
N ALA A 47 -0.89 -25.00 -43.04
CA ALA A 47 -0.15 -24.43 -41.90
C ALA A 47 0.26 -22.96 -42.07
N GLN A 48 0.88 -22.42 -41.00
CA GLN A 48 1.62 -21.14 -40.92
C GLN A 48 0.77 -19.86 -40.75
N ALA A 49 1.20 -18.85 -39.97
CA ALA A 49 2.20 -18.81 -38.90
C ALA A 49 2.07 -17.48 -38.12
N ALA A 50 2.08 -17.53 -36.79
CA ALA A 50 2.52 -16.43 -35.91
C ALA A 50 2.80 -17.04 -34.52
N GLY A 51 4.03 -16.93 -34.03
CA GLY A 51 4.44 -17.58 -32.78
C GLY A 51 4.05 -16.76 -31.55
N GLU A 52 2.89 -17.06 -30.96
CA GLU A 52 2.65 -16.75 -29.55
C GLU A 52 3.34 -17.81 -28.70
N MET A 53 4.31 -17.41 -27.87
CA MET A 53 4.80 -18.27 -26.79
C MET A 53 3.75 -18.31 -25.68
N ASP A 54 2.79 -19.23 -25.82
CA ASP A 54 1.83 -19.56 -24.75
C ASP A 54 2.62 -19.92 -23.49
N SER A 55 2.41 -19.15 -22.43
CA SER A 55 3.02 -19.41 -21.12
C SER A 55 2.48 -20.75 -20.62
N ALA A 56 3.38 -21.73 -20.48
CA ALA A 56 3.03 -23.10 -20.10
C ALA A 56 2.02 -23.14 -18.94
N LYS A 57 0.81 -23.62 -19.23
CA LYS A 57 -0.22 -23.85 -18.23
C LYS A 57 0.26 -24.95 -17.29
N GLU A 58 0.46 -24.63 -16.01
CA GLU A 58 0.72 -25.63 -14.97
C GLU A 58 -0.36 -26.74 -15.02
N PRO A 59 0.01 -28.02 -14.93
CA PRO A 59 -0.96 -29.11 -14.95
C PRO A 59 -1.76 -29.19 -13.63
N GLY A 60 -2.98 -28.65 -13.64
CA GLY A 60 -4.12 -29.28 -12.96
C GLY A 60 -4.54 -28.78 -11.57
N ALA A 61 -3.90 -27.77 -10.98
CA ALA A 61 -4.38 -27.18 -9.73
C ALA A 61 -5.44 -26.10 -9.98
N GLN A 62 -6.69 -26.32 -9.56
CA GLN A 62 -7.72 -25.28 -9.59
C GLN A 62 -7.35 -24.12 -8.63
N PRO A 63 -7.52 -22.85 -9.03
CA PRO A 63 -7.22 -21.71 -8.18
C PRO A 63 -8.25 -21.60 -7.05
N LEU A 64 -7.76 -21.41 -5.83
CA LEU A 64 -8.56 -21.25 -4.61
C LEU A 64 -9.45 -19.99 -4.66
N THR A 65 -8.93 -18.93 -5.29
CA THR A 65 -9.69 -17.75 -5.70
C THR A 65 -9.32 -17.41 -7.14
N PRO A 66 -10.24 -17.55 -8.11
CA PRO A 66 -10.01 -17.09 -9.48
C PRO A 66 -9.67 -15.59 -9.52
N ILE A 67 -8.80 -15.21 -10.45
CA ILE A 67 -8.55 -13.81 -10.77
C ILE A 67 -9.60 -13.39 -11.80
N PRO A 68 -10.38 -12.31 -11.56
CA PRO A 68 -11.33 -11.80 -12.55
C PRO A 68 -10.57 -11.17 -13.73
N ASP A 69 -10.96 -11.51 -14.97
CA ASP A 69 -10.43 -10.86 -16.18
C ASP A 69 -10.73 -9.36 -16.18
N THR A 70 -11.98 -9.01 -15.86
CA THR A 70 -12.52 -7.64 -15.80
C THR A 70 -13.05 -7.35 -14.39
N PRO A 71 -12.23 -6.79 -13.48
CA PRO A 71 -12.71 -6.37 -12.15
C PRO A 71 -13.77 -5.28 -12.24
N ASP A 72 -14.81 -5.36 -11.39
CA ASP A 72 -15.95 -4.42 -11.37
C ASP A 72 -15.51 -2.93 -11.39
N VAL A 73 -15.87 -2.22 -12.47
CA VAL A 73 -15.45 -0.82 -12.68
C VAL A 73 -16.11 0.12 -11.68
N GLY A 74 -15.27 0.82 -10.93
CA GLY A 74 -15.65 1.81 -9.93
C GLY A 74 -16.13 1.23 -8.60
N LYS A 75 -15.96 -0.08 -8.36
CA LYS A 75 -16.26 -0.71 -7.07
C LYS A 75 -15.23 -0.26 -6.01
N PRO A 76 -15.62 0.52 -4.98
CA PRO A 76 -14.65 1.29 -4.20
C PRO A 76 -13.70 0.43 -3.36
N PHE A 77 -14.16 -0.70 -2.85
CA PHE A 77 -13.32 -1.62 -2.06
C PHE A 77 -12.59 -2.68 -2.90
N GLY A 78 -12.85 -2.72 -4.21
CA GLY A 78 -12.24 -3.66 -5.16
C GLY A 78 -12.68 -5.12 -5.02
N GLU A 79 -11.86 -6.00 -5.59
CA GLU A 79 -11.96 -7.45 -5.51
C GLU A 79 -10.72 -8.02 -4.80
N PRO A 80 -10.87 -8.68 -3.65
CA PRO A 80 -9.76 -9.34 -2.97
C PRO A 80 -9.40 -10.65 -3.72
N ILE A 81 -8.10 -10.91 -3.86
CA ILE A 81 -7.56 -12.13 -4.48
C ILE A 81 -6.43 -12.70 -3.62
N LEU A 82 -6.20 -14.02 -3.73
CA LEU A 82 -5.02 -14.69 -3.19
C LEU A 82 -4.02 -15.01 -4.30
N VAL A 83 -2.78 -14.59 -4.09
CA VAL A 83 -1.62 -14.88 -4.93
C VAL A 83 -0.87 -16.05 -4.30
N GLY A 84 -0.23 -16.91 -5.10
CA GLY A 84 0.58 -18.03 -4.60
C GLY A 84 1.77 -17.59 -3.73
N GLY A 85 2.44 -18.56 -3.09
CA GLY A 85 3.61 -18.30 -2.24
C GLY A 85 3.36 -17.39 -1.02
N THR A 86 4.46 -16.83 -0.49
CA THR A 86 4.50 -16.06 0.78
C THR A 86 5.09 -14.64 0.65
N ASP A 87 5.28 -14.18 -0.59
CA ASP A 87 5.91 -12.87 -0.89
C ASP A 87 5.01 -11.68 -0.55
N LEU A 88 3.70 -11.90 -0.47
CA LEU A 88 2.72 -10.90 -0.03
C LEU A 88 2.23 -11.24 1.38
N HIS A 89 1.93 -10.21 2.17
CA HIS A 89 1.36 -10.37 3.50
C HIS A 89 -0.01 -11.06 3.42
N ALA A 90 -0.15 -12.16 4.18
CA ALA A 90 -1.27 -13.09 4.11
C ALA A 90 -1.57 -13.61 2.68
N SER A 91 -0.56 -13.58 1.80
CA SER A 91 -0.64 -13.96 0.38
C SER A 91 -1.76 -13.23 -0.38
N SER A 92 -2.07 -12.01 0.03
CA SER A 92 -3.28 -11.28 -0.37
C SER A 92 -2.98 -10.03 -1.21
N ALA A 93 -3.87 -9.75 -2.15
CA ALA A 93 -3.90 -8.51 -2.91
C ALA A 93 -5.35 -8.05 -3.15
N THR A 94 -5.53 -6.82 -3.64
CA THR A 94 -6.83 -6.31 -4.10
C THR A 94 -6.70 -5.71 -5.49
N LEU A 95 -7.56 -6.15 -6.41
CA LEU A 95 -7.76 -5.50 -7.69
C LEU A 95 -8.80 -4.40 -7.55
N VAL A 96 -8.45 -3.16 -7.88
CA VAL A 96 -9.39 -2.04 -7.96
C VAL A 96 -9.36 -1.52 -9.39
N SER A 97 -10.50 -1.59 -10.08
CA SER A 97 -10.69 -0.94 -11.38
C SER A 97 -11.40 0.38 -11.14
N TYR A 98 -10.71 1.50 -11.29
CA TYR A 98 -11.31 2.83 -11.10
C TYR A 98 -11.99 3.30 -12.39
N ALA A 99 -13.14 3.98 -12.27
CA ALA A 99 -13.77 4.64 -13.40
C ALA A 99 -12.94 5.85 -13.89
N SER A 100 -12.83 6.02 -15.21
CA SER A 100 -12.12 7.15 -15.83
C SER A 100 -12.62 7.43 -17.25
N ALA A 101 -12.51 8.69 -17.69
CA ALA A 101 -12.92 9.12 -19.04
C ALA A 101 -12.05 8.54 -20.17
N GLU A 102 -10.81 8.14 -19.87
CA GLU A 102 -9.90 7.48 -20.83
C GLU A 102 -10.12 5.95 -20.88
N GLY A 103 -11.18 5.44 -20.25
CA GLY A 103 -11.41 4.02 -19.97
C GLY A 103 -11.00 3.62 -18.54
N PRO A 104 -11.36 2.41 -18.07
CA PRO A 104 -11.08 1.97 -16.70
C PRO A 104 -9.58 1.92 -16.38
N ARG A 105 -9.26 2.07 -15.09
CA ARG A 105 -7.88 2.08 -14.56
C ARG A 105 -7.72 0.98 -13.51
N THR A 106 -7.29 -0.19 -13.94
CA THR A 106 -7.03 -1.34 -13.07
C THR A 106 -5.72 -1.18 -12.31
N VAL A 107 -5.76 -1.37 -10.99
CA VAL A 107 -4.60 -1.35 -10.10
C VAL A 107 -4.66 -2.52 -9.13
N LEU A 108 -3.58 -3.30 -9.04
CA LEU A 108 -3.36 -4.26 -7.97
C LEU A 108 -2.70 -3.57 -6.79
N HIS A 109 -3.34 -3.62 -5.62
CA HIS A 109 -2.81 -3.13 -4.35
C HIS A 109 -2.41 -4.31 -3.47
N ALA A 110 -1.17 -4.32 -2.99
CA ALA A 110 -0.64 -5.36 -2.12
C ALA A 110 0.28 -4.80 -1.02
N LEU A 111 0.65 -5.68 -0.10
CA LEU A 111 1.67 -5.44 0.92
C LEU A 111 2.71 -6.55 0.79
N VAL A 112 3.91 -6.23 0.34
CA VAL A 112 5.03 -7.21 0.23
C VAL A 112 5.49 -7.55 1.66
N SER A 113 5.90 -8.79 1.91
CA SER A 113 6.52 -9.18 3.20
C SER A 113 7.92 -8.54 3.35
N GLU A 114 8.38 -8.32 4.60
CA GLU A 114 9.70 -7.69 4.83
C GLU A 114 10.82 -8.67 4.38
N GLU A 115 10.55 -9.97 4.43
CA GLU A 115 11.39 -11.06 3.94
C GLU A 115 11.47 -11.15 2.39
N ALA A 116 10.49 -10.63 1.66
CA ALA A 116 10.49 -10.63 0.19
C ALA A 116 11.00 -9.31 -0.44
N GLU A 117 11.33 -8.29 0.36
CA GLU A 117 11.88 -7.03 -0.15
C GLU A 117 13.15 -7.24 -0.97
N GLU A 118 14.07 -8.11 -0.52
CA GLU A 118 15.35 -8.34 -1.21
C GLU A 118 15.15 -8.86 -2.64
N LYS A 119 14.19 -9.79 -2.84
CA LYS A 119 13.81 -10.31 -4.16
C LYS A 119 13.36 -9.18 -5.10
N LEU A 120 12.51 -8.29 -4.57
CA LEU A 120 11.95 -7.15 -5.31
C LEU A 120 13.03 -6.14 -5.67
N LEU A 121 13.91 -5.79 -4.73
CA LEU A 121 14.97 -4.81 -4.96
C LEU A 121 16.03 -5.33 -5.93
N ASP A 122 16.33 -6.64 -5.91
CA ASP A 122 17.20 -7.29 -6.89
C ASP A 122 16.64 -7.19 -8.33
N ALA A 123 15.31 -7.25 -8.48
CA ALA A 123 14.64 -7.09 -9.77
C ALA A 123 14.70 -5.66 -10.36
N ILE A 124 15.18 -4.66 -9.62
CA ILE A 124 15.13 -3.25 -10.02
C ILE A 124 16.52 -2.70 -10.36
N HIS A 125 16.64 -2.13 -11.56
CA HIS A 125 17.76 -1.25 -11.91
C HIS A 125 17.40 0.20 -11.54
N VAL A 126 17.98 0.73 -10.44
CA VAL A 126 17.75 2.12 -10.03
C VAL A 126 18.49 3.09 -10.94
N THR A 127 17.75 3.89 -11.71
CA THR A 127 18.32 4.81 -12.70
C THR A 127 19.08 5.96 -12.05
N LYS A 128 20.08 6.48 -12.78
CA LYS A 128 20.83 7.70 -12.42
C LYS A 128 20.65 8.82 -13.45
N GLU A 129 19.79 8.59 -14.43
CA GLU A 129 19.46 9.54 -15.48
C GLU A 129 18.65 10.70 -14.90
N SER A 130 18.85 11.90 -15.44
CA SER A 130 18.09 13.08 -15.06
C SER A 130 17.87 13.98 -16.27
N ALA A 131 16.73 14.66 -16.29
CA ALA A 131 16.30 15.55 -17.36
C ALA A 131 15.74 16.86 -16.79
N PRO A 132 15.80 17.96 -17.54
CA PRO A 132 15.15 19.21 -17.15
C PRO A 132 13.62 19.04 -17.18
N VAL A 133 12.98 19.23 -16.02
CA VAL A 133 11.53 19.22 -15.86
C VAL A 133 11.08 20.61 -15.41
N GLN A 134 10.00 21.11 -16.01
CA GLN A 134 9.36 22.35 -15.57
C GLN A 134 8.46 22.05 -14.36
N VAL A 135 8.76 22.65 -13.21
CA VAL A 135 7.96 22.50 -11.99
C VAL A 135 7.50 23.85 -11.45
N GLU A 136 6.27 23.92 -10.96
CA GLU A 136 5.78 25.10 -10.24
C GLU A 136 6.39 25.13 -8.84
N GLN A 137 7.17 26.17 -8.56
CA GLN A 137 7.79 26.37 -7.25
C GLN A 137 7.33 27.70 -6.65
N VAL A 138 7.07 27.68 -5.33
CA VAL A 138 6.87 28.91 -4.56
C VAL A 138 8.22 29.62 -4.46
N VAL A 139 8.38 30.71 -5.21
CA VAL A 139 9.54 31.59 -5.17
C VAL A 139 9.30 32.72 -4.18
N HIS A 140 10.32 33.03 -3.40
CA HIS A 140 10.34 34.17 -2.48
C HIS A 140 11.53 35.07 -2.84
N GLY A 141 11.24 36.19 -3.51
CA GLY A 141 12.27 37.03 -4.12
C GLY A 141 11.73 38.35 -4.65
N ARG A 142 12.57 39.12 -5.33
CA ARG A 142 12.16 40.30 -6.10
C ARG A 142 11.36 39.84 -7.34
N LEU A 143 10.51 40.71 -7.86
CA LEU A 143 9.81 40.46 -9.12
C LEU A 143 10.76 40.75 -10.30
N PRO A 144 10.60 40.08 -11.47
CA PRO A 144 11.47 40.32 -12.63
C PRO A 144 11.59 41.80 -13.03
N VAL A 145 10.49 42.55 -12.94
CA VAL A 145 10.45 44.00 -13.23
C VAL A 145 11.32 44.82 -12.25
N ASP A 146 11.37 44.44 -10.97
CA ASP A 146 12.23 45.09 -9.97
C ASP A 146 13.72 44.87 -10.29
N GLU A 147 14.08 43.66 -10.71
CA GLU A 147 15.46 43.31 -11.08
C GLU A 147 15.85 43.93 -12.43
N GLN A 148 14.96 43.90 -13.43
CA GLN A 148 15.15 44.47 -14.77
C GLN A 148 15.36 45.99 -14.74
N HIS A 149 14.60 46.71 -13.93
CA HIS A 149 14.70 48.16 -13.81
C HIS A 149 15.58 48.63 -12.64
N GLU A 150 16.10 47.71 -11.83
CA GLU A 150 16.91 47.94 -10.63
C GLU A 150 16.21 48.86 -9.60
N LEU A 151 14.89 48.72 -9.42
CA LEU A 151 14.07 49.64 -8.61
C LEU A 151 14.58 49.74 -7.17
N ALA A 152 14.75 48.59 -6.49
CA ALA A 152 15.29 48.54 -5.13
C ALA A 152 16.64 49.26 -5.04
N ASP A 153 17.55 48.95 -5.96
CA ASP A 153 18.95 49.37 -5.92
C ASP A 153 19.08 50.89 -6.09
N LYS A 154 18.32 51.48 -7.02
CA LYS A 154 18.31 52.92 -7.30
C LYS A 154 17.69 53.71 -6.14
N ILE A 155 16.58 53.24 -5.57
CA ILE A 155 15.93 53.91 -4.43
C ILE A 155 16.78 53.77 -3.14
N ILE A 156 17.41 52.61 -2.93
CA ILE A 156 18.39 52.40 -1.85
C ILE A 156 19.62 53.31 -2.03
N ALA A 157 20.11 53.48 -3.25
CA ALA A 157 21.23 54.38 -3.55
C ALA A 157 20.88 55.86 -3.28
N ALA A 158 19.67 56.29 -3.65
CA ALA A 158 19.15 57.62 -3.34
C ALA A 158 19.06 57.86 -1.81
N ALA A 159 18.44 56.93 -1.07
CA ALA A 159 18.35 56.99 0.39
C ALA A 159 19.72 57.06 1.08
N LYS A 160 20.67 56.23 0.64
CA LYS A 160 22.07 56.26 1.11
C LYS A 160 22.76 57.59 0.82
N SER A 161 22.45 58.23 -0.32
CA SER A 161 23.01 59.53 -0.71
C SER A 161 22.53 60.65 0.20
N VAL A 162 21.22 60.74 0.47
CA VAL A 162 20.65 61.70 1.43
C VAL A 162 21.34 61.56 2.80
N ASN A 163 21.45 60.34 3.31
CA ASN A 163 22.06 60.07 4.61
C ASN A 163 23.57 60.35 4.65
N HIS A 164 24.28 60.14 3.54
CA HIS A 164 25.70 60.47 3.43
C HIS A 164 25.92 61.98 3.51
N HIS A 165 25.20 62.76 2.70
CA HIS A 165 25.34 64.23 2.65
C HIS A 165 24.80 64.91 3.93
N LEU A 166 23.75 64.37 4.55
CA LEU A 166 23.32 64.79 5.88
C LEU A 166 24.42 64.61 6.94
N LYS A 167 25.18 63.50 6.87
CA LYS A 167 26.29 63.23 7.79
C LYS A 167 27.55 64.05 7.46
N ALA A 168 27.78 64.36 6.19
CA ALA A 168 28.87 65.23 5.73
C ALA A 168 28.62 66.72 6.04
N GLY A 169 27.35 67.11 6.26
CA GLY A 169 26.96 68.47 6.60
C GLY A 169 26.76 69.39 5.40
N ASP A 170 26.72 68.85 4.18
CA ASP A 170 26.53 69.58 2.93
C ASP A 170 25.09 69.48 2.36
N LEU A 171 24.22 68.70 3.01
CA LEU A 171 22.76 68.75 2.78
C LEU A 171 22.11 69.82 3.67
N SER A 172 21.33 70.73 3.07
CA SER A 172 20.57 71.75 3.82
C SER A 172 19.18 71.99 3.22
N VAL A 173 18.28 72.58 4.01
CA VAL A 173 16.88 72.80 3.61
C VAL A 173 16.82 73.71 2.38
N GLY A 174 16.29 73.18 1.28
CA GLY A 174 16.22 73.88 -0.01
C GLY A 174 17.48 73.86 -0.87
N SER A 175 18.55 73.16 -0.46
CA SER A 175 19.78 73.00 -1.24
C SER A 175 20.24 71.53 -1.24
N LEU A 176 19.96 70.84 -2.34
CA LEU A 176 20.25 69.42 -2.54
C LEU A 176 21.57 69.25 -3.32
N PRO A 177 22.52 68.41 -2.88
CA PRO A 177 23.70 68.07 -3.68
C PRO A 177 23.30 67.37 -4.99
N SER A 178 23.91 67.76 -6.10
CA SER A 178 23.60 67.25 -7.44
C SER A 178 23.74 65.73 -7.58
N THR A 179 24.66 65.12 -6.83
CA THR A 179 24.83 63.66 -6.69
C THR A 179 23.63 62.94 -6.07
N THR A 180 22.84 63.64 -5.25
CA THR A 180 21.64 63.14 -4.60
C THR A 180 20.41 63.45 -5.42
N GLU A 181 20.35 64.64 -6.04
CA GLU A 181 19.34 65.00 -7.03
C GLU A 181 19.32 63.99 -8.20
N GLN A 182 20.49 63.66 -8.77
CA GLN A 182 20.62 62.67 -9.83
C GLN A 182 20.07 61.30 -9.41
N LYS A 183 20.45 60.78 -8.23
CA LYS A 183 19.97 59.45 -7.78
C LYS A 183 18.48 59.41 -7.49
N ILE A 184 17.89 60.51 -7.01
CA ILE A 184 16.43 60.63 -6.87
C ILE A 184 15.78 60.62 -8.26
N SER A 185 16.37 61.33 -9.23
CA SER A 185 15.92 61.30 -10.63
C SER A 185 16.04 59.90 -11.26
N ASP A 186 17.13 59.18 -11.02
CA ASP A 186 17.35 57.81 -11.50
C ASP A 186 16.30 56.83 -10.90
N GLY A 187 15.99 57.00 -9.61
CA GLY A 187 14.91 56.26 -8.94
C GLY A 187 13.53 56.55 -9.54
N LYS A 188 13.23 57.82 -9.87
CA LYS A 188 11.99 58.20 -10.56
C LYS A 188 11.91 57.64 -11.98
N ALA A 189 13.01 57.71 -12.74
CA ALA A 189 13.07 57.19 -14.10
C ALA A 189 12.87 55.67 -14.12
N ALA A 190 13.48 54.94 -13.17
CA ALA A 190 13.25 53.52 -13.02
C ALA A 190 11.81 53.19 -12.62
N MET A 191 11.22 53.94 -11.68
CA MET A 191 9.80 53.80 -11.30
C MET A 191 8.84 54.03 -12.48
N SER A 192 9.12 55.01 -13.34
CA SER A 192 8.33 55.25 -14.57
C SER A 192 8.48 54.08 -15.54
N ALA A 193 9.71 53.68 -15.86
CA ALA A 193 9.97 52.60 -16.81
C ALA A 193 9.35 51.26 -16.35
N ALA A 194 9.36 50.97 -15.05
CA ALA A 194 8.70 49.80 -14.49
C ALA A 194 7.16 49.89 -14.50
N ALA A 195 6.59 51.09 -14.33
CA ALA A 195 5.15 51.29 -14.49
C ALA A 195 4.72 51.13 -15.96
N ASP A 196 5.53 51.62 -16.91
CA ASP A 196 5.30 51.48 -18.35
C ASP A 196 5.41 50.01 -18.81
N ASP A 197 6.35 49.23 -18.27
CA ASP A 197 6.56 47.79 -18.58
C ASP A 197 5.40 46.92 -18.06
N VAL A 198 4.82 47.27 -16.90
CA VAL A 198 3.68 46.55 -16.30
C VAL A 198 2.34 47.00 -16.90
N GLY A 199 2.22 48.24 -17.37
CA GLY A 199 1.07 48.78 -18.09
C GLY A 199 -0.17 49.11 -17.23
N ASP A 200 -1.26 49.50 -17.91
CA ASP A 200 -2.49 50.06 -17.30
C ASP A 200 -3.33 49.10 -16.44
N SER A 201 -2.96 47.82 -16.37
CA SER A 201 -3.68 46.80 -15.59
C SER A 201 -2.70 45.87 -14.88
N PRO A 202 -1.93 46.40 -13.91
CA PRO A 202 -0.91 45.65 -13.18
C PRO A 202 -1.49 44.46 -12.42
N GLY A 203 -0.71 43.39 -12.31
CA GLY A 203 -1.02 42.29 -11.39
C GLY A 203 -1.05 42.77 -9.93
N PRO A 204 -1.70 42.04 -9.00
CA PRO A 204 -1.72 42.42 -7.59
C PRO A 204 -0.33 42.51 -6.96
N ALA A 205 0.62 41.68 -7.42
CA ALA A 205 2.01 41.69 -6.97
C ALA A 205 2.76 42.94 -7.46
N ASP A 206 2.66 43.26 -8.74
CA ASP A 206 3.31 44.43 -9.35
C ASP A 206 2.73 45.74 -8.82
N SER A 207 1.40 45.78 -8.61
CA SER A 207 0.70 46.89 -7.95
C SER A 207 1.27 47.15 -6.55
N ALA A 208 1.45 46.09 -5.74
CA ALA A 208 1.98 46.20 -4.38
C ALA A 208 3.47 46.58 -4.36
N MET A 209 4.25 46.08 -5.32
CA MET A 209 5.66 46.44 -5.52
C MET A 209 5.81 47.93 -5.87
N LEU A 210 5.08 48.41 -6.89
CA LEU A 210 5.12 49.80 -7.32
C LEU A 210 4.63 50.73 -6.20
N ALA A 211 3.59 50.37 -5.46
CA ALA A 211 3.13 51.13 -4.30
C ALA A 211 4.17 51.19 -3.16
N HIS A 212 4.85 50.07 -2.86
CA HIS A 212 5.94 50.02 -1.88
C HIS A 212 7.08 50.96 -2.27
N TYR A 213 7.56 50.87 -3.51
CA TYR A 213 8.68 51.70 -3.97
C TYR A 213 8.31 53.18 -4.15
N ALA A 214 7.09 53.49 -4.61
CA ALA A 214 6.60 54.88 -4.68
C ALA A 214 6.54 55.53 -3.29
N ALA A 215 6.08 54.80 -2.26
CA ALA A 215 6.10 55.28 -0.88
C ALA A 215 7.53 55.52 -0.38
N LYS A 216 8.47 54.60 -0.66
CA LYS A 216 9.88 54.75 -0.26
C LYS A 216 10.59 55.90 -0.99
N LEU A 217 10.28 56.14 -2.26
CA LEU A 217 10.81 57.27 -3.00
C LEU A 217 10.26 58.60 -2.45
N THR A 218 8.97 58.65 -2.10
CA THR A 218 8.35 59.80 -1.42
C THR A 218 9.02 60.08 -0.06
N ASP A 219 9.30 59.05 0.74
CA ASP A 219 10.04 59.18 2.01
C ASP A 219 11.43 59.80 1.79
N VAL A 220 12.16 59.34 0.75
CA VAL A 220 13.50 59.85 0.37
C VAL A 220 13.43 61.33 -0.03
N GLU A 221 12.45 61.71 -0.85
CA GLU A 221 12.29 63.10 -1.31
C GLU A 221 11.92 64.05 -0.16
N ALA A 222 10.98 63.65 0.70
CA ALA A 222 10.57 64.45 1.85
C ALA A 222 11.74 64.64 2.86
N ALA A 223 12.53 63.60 3.08
CA ALA A 223 13.73 63.65 3.91
C ALA A 223 14.84 64.52 3.29
N ALA A 224 15.06 64.42 1.97
CA ALA A 224 16.01 65.26 1.24
C ALA A 224 15.65 66.75 1.34
N ALA A 225 14.39 67.10 1.08
CA ALA A 225 13.91 68.48 1.16
C ALA A 225 13.97 69.06 2.59
N ALA A 226 13.69 68.23 3.60
CA ALA A 226 13.71 68.62 5.00
C ALA A 226 15.10 68.52 5.68
N ALA A 227 16.14 68.10 4.96
CA ALA A 227 17.46 67.77 5.49
C ALA A 227 17.38 66.81 6.71
N LYS A 228 16.70 65.67 6.54
CA LYS A 228 16.47 64.64 7.56
C LYS A 228 16.99 63.27 7.11
N ASN A 229 17.18 62.39 8.10
CA ASN A 229 17.65 61.03 7.90
C ASN A 229 16.54 60.15 7.30
N VAL A 230 16.84 59.41 6.23
CA VAL A 230 15.97 58.39 5.63
C VAL A 230 16.11 57.08 6.39
N GLY A 231 14.98 56.43 6.70
CA GLY A 231 14.98 55.07 7.22
C GLY A 231 15.59 54.05 6.25
N HIS A 232 15.84 52.82 6.73
CA HIS A 232 16.36 51.76 5.86
C HIS A 232 15.30 51.36 4.81
N VAL A 233 15.69 51.37 3.53
CA VAL A 233 14.85 50.90 2.42
C VAL A 233 15.19 49.44 2.16
N ASN A 234 14.20 48.56 2.26
CA ASN A 234 14.31 47.15 1.91
C ASN A 234 13.69 46.92 0.52
N PRO A 235 14.22 45.96 -0.27
CA PRO A 235 13.54 45.46 -1.46
C PRO A 235 12.15 44.92 -1.12
N TYR A 236 11.21 45.06 -2.05
CA TYR A 236 9.94 44.36 -2.03
C TYR A 236 10.20 42.88 -2.35
N LEU A 237 9.78 41.98 -1.45
CA LEU A 237 9.86 40.54 -1.66
C LEU A 237 8.45 39.99 -1.82
N HIS A 238 8.21 39.35 -2.96
CA HIS A 238 6.96 38.68 -3.27
C HIS A 238 7.08 37.19 -2.97
N GLN A 239 5.99 36.58 -2.51
CA GLN A 239 5.82 35.12 -2.46
C GLN A 239 4.84 34.72 -3.56
N GLY A 240 5.36 34.21 -4.67
CA GLY A 240 4.59 33.83 -5.86
C GLY A 240 4.88 32.40 -6.30
N VAL A 241 4.07 31.88 -7.22
CA VAL A 241 4.33 30.60 -7.89
C VAL A 241 4.94 30.90 -9.25
N ALA A 242 6.10 30.32 -9.54
CA ALA A 242 6.77 30.43 -10.83
C ALA A 242 7.13 29.05 -11.37
N THR A 243 7.05 28.87 -12.69
CA THR A 243 7.54 27.66 -13.36
C THR A 243 9.06 27.73 -13.49
N VAL A 244 9.76 26.79 -12.85
CA VAL A 244 11.23 26.72 -12.82
C VAL A 244 11.70 25.42 -13.47
N THR A 245 12.70 25.52 -14.33
CA THR A 245 13.38 24.35 -14.89
C THR A 245 14.28 23.71 -13.84
N VAL A 246 13.94 22.52 -13.36
CA VAL A 246 14.73 21.76 -12.39
C VAL A 246 15.18 20.44 -13.02
N THR A 247 16.47 20.11 -12.90
CA THR A 247 16.98 18.79 -13.31
C THR A 247 16.48 17.74 -12.33
N MET A 248 15.51 16.92 -12.76
CA MET A 248 14.92 15.85 -11.95
C MET A 248 15.36 14.48 -12.49
N PRO A 249 15.56 13.49 -11.62
CA PRO A 249 15.76 12.11 -12.05
C PRO A 249 14.61 11.61 -12.94
N VAL A 250 14.94 10.85 -13.98
CA VAL A 250 13.94 10.27 -14.90
C VAL A 250 14.01 8.75 -14.93
N LEU A 251 12.85 8.15 -15.21
CA LEU A 251 12.71 6.72 -15.38
C LEU A 251 13.13 6.35 -16.80
N ALA A 252 14.17 5.52 -16.91
CA ALA A 252 14.69 5.06 -18.19
C ALA A 252 13.68 4.16 -18.90
N SER A 253 13.69 4.18 -20.24
CA SER A 253 12.87 3.30 -21.07
C SER A 253 13.41 1.89 -21.21
N ASP A 254 14.72 1.72 -21.01
CA ASP A 254 15.48 0.47 -21.11
C ASP A 254 16.65 0.53 -20.10
N THR A 255 17.09 -0.62 -19.59
CA THR A 255 18.21 -0.76 -18.64
C THR A 255 19.44 -1.42 -19.28
N GLY A 256 19.27 -2.09 -20.42
CA GLY A 256 20.31 -2.94 -21.02
C GLY A 256 20.66 -4.18 -20.20
N ASP A 257 19.91 -4.49 -19.14
CA ASP A 257 20.01 -5.71 -18.34
C ASP A 257 18.64 -6.39 -18.20
N HIS A 258 18.55 -7.51 -17.50
CA HIS A 258 17.29 -8.27 -17.35
C HIS A 258 16.34 -7.69 -16.27
N ARG A 259 16.68 -6.56 -15.65
CA ARG A 259 15.93 -5.95 -14.54
C ARG A 259 15.02 -4.83 -15.06
N VAL A 260 13.99 -4.50 -14.29
CA VAL A 260 13.09 -3.39 -14.63
C VAL A 260 13.67 -2.04 -14.20
N ALA A 261 13.52 -1.02 -15.04
CA ALA A 261 13.97 0.34 -14.71
C ALA A 261 13.15 0.88 -13.53
N GLY A 262 13.83 1.42 -12.51
CA GLY A 262 13.19 2.01 -11.33
C GLY A 262 13.81 3.35 -10.91
N LEU A 263 12.99 4.21 -10.32
CA LEU A 263 13.39 5.53 -9.84
C LEU A 263 12.95 5.72 -8.39
N LEU A 264 13.90 6.00 -7.49
CA LEU A 264 13.61 6.39 -6.11
C LEU A 264 13.19 7.87 -6.04
N ARG A 265 11.99 8.15 -5.49
CA ARG A 265 11.45 9.50 -5.30
C ARG A 265 10.76 9.65 -3.94
N ASP A 266 10.25 10.85 -3.64
CA ASP A 266 9.36 11.07 -2.49
C ASP A 266 8.08 10.26 -2.62
N ALA A 267 7.59 9.74 -1.50
CA ALA A 267 6.36 8.96 -1.49
C ALA A 267 5.15 9.80 -1.95
N THR A 268 4.26 9.11 -2.65
CA THR A 268 2.95 9.60 -3.07
C THR A 268 1.89 8.59 -2.64
N ARG A 269 0.61 8.83 -2.92
CA ARG A 269 -0.48 7.82 -2.88
C ARG A 269 -1.39 8.05 -4.09
N ILE A 270 -2.05 7.03 -4.64
CA ILE A 270 -3.15 7.27 -5.60
C ILE A 270 -4.19 8.20 -4.96
N LYS A 271 -4.76 9.12 -5.75
CA LYS A 271 -5.82 10.04 -5.33
C LYS A 271 -7.10 9.74 -6.12
N PRO A 272 -7.86 8.70 -5.72
CA PRO A 272 -9.19 8.46 -6.26
C PRO A 272 -10.20 9.42 -5.62
N THR A 273 -11.38 9.49 -6.22
CA THR A 273 -12.55 10.21 -5.69
C THR A 273 -13.71 9.24 -5.57
N LEU A 274 -14.45 9.31 -4.45
CA LEU A 274 -15.68 8.55 -4.26
C LEU A 274 -16.90 9.44 -4.53
N ASP A 275 -17.73 9.05 -5.49
CA ASP A 275 -19.00 9.69 -5.73
C ASP A 275 -20.03 9.33 -4.64
N SER A 276 -20.64 10.34 -4.02
CA SER A 276 -21.49 10.16 -2.83
C SER A 276 -22.92 9.70 -3.12
N GLU A 277 -23.38 9.77 -4.37
CA GLU A 277 -24.74 9.38 -4.77
C GLU A 277 -24.75 7.94 -5.30
N THR A 278 -23.81 7.63 -6.18
CA THR A 278 -23.64 6.33 -6.82
C THR A 278 -22.80 5.36 -5.99
N GLY A 279 -21.86 5.86 -5.18
CA GLY A 279 -20.84 5.06 -4.51
C GLY A 279 -19.69 4.62 -5.42
N GLN A 280 -19.54 5.23 -6.61
CA GLN A 280 -18.52 4.85 -7.58
C GLN A 280 -17.16 5.50 -7.29
N ALA A 281 -16.09 4.71 -7.27
CA ALA A 281 -14.71 5.19 -7.17
C ALA A 281 -14.12 5.51 -8.56
N SER A 282 -13.59 6.71 -8.71
CA SER A 282 -13.02 7.21 -9.98
C SER A 282 -11.58 7.67 -9.82
N TRP A 283 -10.73 7.44 -10.83
CA TRP A 283 -9.34 7.90 -10.86
C TRP A 283 -8.85 8.03 -12.30
N ASN A 284 -8.26 9.17 -12.64
CA ASN A 284 -7.83 9.52 -14.00
C ASN A 284 -6.46 8.92 -14.43
N GLY A 285 -5.92 7.96 -13.69
CA GLY A 285 -4.60 7.37 -13.96
C GLY A 285 -3.38 8.24 -13.63
N LYS A 286 -3.58 9.50 -13.20
CA LYS A 286 -2.49 10.50 -13.04
C LYS A 286 -2.49 11.18 -11.68
N ALA A 287 -3.66 11.46 -11.10
CA ALA A 287 -3.79 12.22 -9.85
C ALA A 287 -3.24 11.43 -8.65
N ARG A 288 -2.32 12.03 -7.90
CA ARG A 288 -1.74 11.42 -6.69
C ARG A 288 -1.74 12.43 -5.55
N TRP A 289 -1.78 11.95 -4.31
CA TRP A 289 -1.49 12.75 -3.14
C TRP A 289 0.03 12.89 -3.01
N GLU A 290 0.49 14.12 -3.07
CA GLU A 290 1.89 14.50 -2.80
C GLU A 290 2.10 14.76 -1.31
N LYS A 291 3.35 15.02 -0.91
CA LYS A 291 3.75 15.28 0.49
C LYS A 291 3.35 14.16 1.44
N VAL A 292 3.54 12.91 1.01
CA VAL A 292 3.42 11.72 1.85
C VAL A 292 4.80 11.43 2.44
N GLU A 293 4.88 11.13 3.74
CA GLU A 293 6.18 10.91 4.39
C GLU A 293 6.80 9.58 3.93
N GLY A 294 8.04 9.67 3.44
CA GLY A 294 8.83 8.52 3.02
C GLY A 294 9.33 8.60 1.57
N LYS A 295 9.82 7.47 1.08
CA LYS A 295 10.33 7.27 -0.27
C LYS A 295 9.62 6.09 -0.95
N GLU A 296 9.51 6.15 -2.26
CA GLU A 296 8.98 5.07 -3.11
C GLU A 296 9.83 4.89 -4.37
N TYR A 297 9.89 3.65 -4.85
CA TYR A 297 10.36 3.34 -6.20
C TYR A 297 9.18 3.42 -7.18
N MET A 298 9.28 4.27 -8.20
CA MET A 298 8.44 4.21 -9.40
C MET A 298 9.16 3.35 -10.44
N ILE A 299 8.50 2.34 -10.98
CA ILE A 299 9.11 1.27 -11.77
C ILE A 299 8.38 1.15 -13.12
N ASN A 300 9.13 1.01 -14.21
CA ASN A 300 8.60 0.76 -15.55
C ASN A 300 8.51 -0.75 -15.79
N LEU A 301 7.32 -1.28 -16.05
CA LEU A 301 7.08 -2.70 -16.27
C LEU A 301 6.86 -3.05 -17.75
N GLY A 302 7.12 -2.09 -18.66
CA GLY A 302 6.83 -2.22 -20.09
C GLY A 302 5.33 -2.15 -20.42
N ASP A 303 5.01 -2.04 -21.71
CA ASP A 303 3.64 -2.11 -22.24
C ASP A 303 2.63 -1.13 -21.60
N GLY A 304 3.11 -0.01 -21.05
CA GLY A 304 2.31 0.97 -20.32
C GLY A 304 1.99 0.59 -18.86
N PHE A 305 2.44 -0.57 -18.37
CA PHE A 305 2.34 -0.96 -16.97
C PHE A 305 3.42 -0.26 -16.13
N GLN A 306 3.06 0.09 -14.89
CA GLN A 306 3.96 0.69 -13.92
C GLN A 306 3.81 0.01 -12.56
N ALA A 307 4.86 0.04 -11.74
CA ALA A 307 4.75 -0.27 -10.32
C ALA A 307 5.17 0.91 -9.44
N VAL A 308 4.57 0.99 -8.25
CA VAL A 308 5.01 1.88 -7.16
C VAL A 308 5.20 1.07 -5.90
N TYR A 309 6.45 0.98 -5.42
CA TYR A 309 6.81 0.22 -4.21
C TYR A 309 7.37 1.12 -3.12
N ARG A 310 6.91 0.95 -1.87
CA ARG A 310 7.39 1.69 -0.70
C ARG A 310 8.25 0.80 0.18
N PRO A 311 9.59 0.85 0.05
CA PRO A 311 10.49 -0.10 0.71
C PRO A 311 10.49 0.00 2.23
N TYR A 312 10.65 -1.14 2.90
CA TYR A 312 10.94 -1.27 4.32
C TYR A 312 12.32 -0.70 4.69
N SER A 313 13.35 -0.97 3.88
CA SER A 313 14.75 -0.58 4.13
C SER A 313 15.02 0.93 4.10
N VAL A 314 14.37 1.67 3.20
CA VAL A 314 14.54 3.13 3.09
C VAL A 314 13.61 3.89 4.04
N ASN A 315 12.41 3.35 4.33
CA ASN A 315 11.42 4.01 5.17
C ASN A 315 11.56 3.62 6.65
N SER A 316 12.20 4.52 7.41
CA SER A 316 12.43 4.36 8.85
C SER A 316 11.11 4.28 9.64
N PRO A 317 10.84 3.20 10.41
CA PRO A 317 9.65 3.06 11.24
C PRO A 317 9.59 4.08 12.41
N LYS A 318 10.61 4.92 12.60
CA LYS A 318 10.63 6.00 13.60
C LYS A 318 10.14 7.35 13.07
N THR A 319 10.24 7.57 11.75
CA THR A 319 10.18 8.92 11.13
C THR A 319 9.41 8.95 9.80
N THR A 320 8.67 7.90 9.48
CA THR A 320 7.81 7.80 8.28
C THR A 320 6.51 7.07 8.64
N GLU A 321 5.48 7.18 7.80
CA GLU A 321 4.21 6.47 7.95
C GLU A 321 4.45 4.94 7.94
N PHE A 322 4.41 4.29 9.11
CA PHE A 322 4.64 2.85 9.25
C PHE A 322 3.68 2.00 8.39
N SER A 323 2.42 2.43 8.29
CA SER A 323 1.36 1.83 7.47
C SER A 323 1.63 1.76 5.95
N LEU A 324 2.61 2.53 5.45
CA LEU A 324 3.03 2.53 4.06
C LEU A 324 4.21 1.60 3.74
N ARG A 325 4.97 1.16 4.74
CA ARG A 325 6.12 0.26 4.52
C ARG A 325 5.64 -1.04 3.87
N GLY A 326 6.31 -1.47 2.80
CA GLY A 326 5.97 -2.65 2.00
C GLY A 326 4.83 -2.49 1.00
N ARG A 327 4.12 -1.33 0.95
CA ARG A 327 2.96 -1.16 0.05
C ARG A 327 3.42 -1.15 -1.42
N LEU A 328 2.78 -2.01 -2.22
CA LEU A 328 3.00 -2.17 -3.65
C LEU A 328 1.71 -1.85 -4.43
N GLU A 329 1.85 -1.08 -5.50
CA GLU A 329 0.85 -0.83 -6.52
C GLU A 329 1.37 -1.38 -7.86
N ILE A 330 0.60 -2.21 -8.57
CA ILE A 330 0.82 -2.50 -10.00
C ILE A 330 -0.31 -1.81 -10.78
N ILE A 331 0.04 -0.89 -11.66
CA ILE A 331 -0.88 -0.01 -12.38
C ILE A 331 -0.90 -0.43 -13.85
N ALA A 332 -2.08 -0.74 -14.37
CA ALA A 332 -2.29 -1.07 -15.77
C ALA A 332 -2.42 0.19 -16.66
N PRO A 333 -2.22 0.06 -17.99
CA PRO A 333 -2.68 1.05 -18.96
C PRO A 333 -4.21 1.25 -18.90
N ALA A 334 -4.73 2.20 -19.69
CA ALA A 334 -6.17 2.45 -19.74
C ALA A 334 -6.87 1.31 -20.50
N GLY A 335 -7.86 0.67 -19.89
CA GLY A 335 -8.57 -0.44 -20.51
C GLY A 335 -9.19 -1.43 -19.54
N GLU A 336 -9.96 -2.36 -20.10
CA GLU A 336 -10.51 -3.52 -19.42
C GLU A 336 -9.64 -4.76 -19.68
N GLY A 337 -9.88 -5.86 -18.96
CA GLY A 337 -9.20 -7.15 -19.18
C GLY A 337 -7.87 -7.34 -18.45
N HIS A 338 -7.33 -6.30 -17.80
CA HIS A 338 -6.00 -6.32 -17.19
C HIS A 338 -5.88 -7.08 -15.84
N GLY A 339 -6.91 -7.77 -15.37
CA GLY A 339 -6.88 -8.43 -14.04
C GLY A 339 -5.78 -9.50 -13.89
N PRO A 340 -5.68 -10.48 -14.81
CA PRO A 340 -4.58 -11.45 -14.84
C PRO A 340 -3.21 -10.80 -15.12
N ASP A 341 -3.16 -9.77 -15.98
CA ASP A 341 -1.92 -9.08 -16.34
C ASP A 341 -1.24 -8.45 -15.12
N VAL A 342 -1.97 -7.69 -14.30
CA VAL A 342 -1.37 -7.03 -13.12
C VAL A 342 -0.84 -8.03 -12.10
N VAL A 343 -1.41 -9.24 -12.02
CA VAL A 343 -0.86 -10.33 -11.21
C VAL A 343 0.38 -10.93 -11.88
N LYS A 344 0.33 -11.22 -13.18
CA LYS A 344 1.48 -11.76 -13.95
C LYS A 344 2.72 -10.86 -13.86
N ARG A 345 2.53 -9.53 -13.86
CA ARG A 345 3.59 -8.51 -13.75
C ARG A 345 4.32 -8.53 -12.39
N LEU A 346 3.74 -9.09 -11.32
CA LEU A 346 4.47 -9.33 -10.06
C LEU A 346 5.74 -10.19 -10.30
N GLY A 347 5.71 -11.05 -11.32
CA GLY A 347 6.84 -11.90 -11.69
C GLY A 347 8.03 -11.11 -12.23
N GLN A 348 7.82 -9.93 -12.81
CA GLN A 348 8.90 -9.03 -13.22
C GLN A 348 9.60 -8.35 -12.03
N LEU A 349 8.97 -8.39 -10.85
CA LEU A 349 9.51 -7.94 -9.57
C LEU A 349 10.01 -9.10 -8.70
N ASN A 350 10.25 -10.28 -9.29
CA ASN A 350 10.66 -11.51 -8.58
C ASN A 350 9.73 -11.94 -7.42
N LEU A 351 8.47 -11.52 -7.45
CA LEU A 351 7.42 -11.99 -6.54
C LEU A 351 6.59 -13.10 -7.19
N ALA A 352 5.94 -13.92 -6.38
CA ALA A 352 4.88 -14.82 -6.82
C ALA A 352 3.79 -14.09 -7.64
N ASN A 353 3.39 -14.70 -8.76
CA ASN A 353 2.65 -14.02 -9.83
C ASN A 353 1.56 -14.88 -10.49
N ARG A 354 1.11 -15.92 -9.79
CA ARG A 354 -0.02 -16.77 -10.17
C ARG A 354 -1.06 -16.82 -9.03
N PRO A 355 -2.34 -17.16 -9.30
CA PRO A 355 -3.32 -17.33 -8.23
C PRO A 355 -2.91 -18.45 -7.27
N MET A 356 -3.35 -18.33 -6.02
CA MET A 356 -3.14 -19.34 -4.99
C MET A 356 -3.88 -20.64 -5.32
N THR A 357 -3.20 -21.78 -5.19
CA THR A 357 -3.77 -23.13 -5.28
C THR A 357 -4.38 -23.59 -3.95
N HIS A 358 -5.20 -24.64 -3.96
CA HIS A 358 -5.76 -25.21 -2.71
C HIS A 358 -4.69 -25.66 -1.69
N ALA A 359 -3.56 -26.22 -2.15
CA ALA A 359 -2.49 -26.67 -1.26
C ALA A 359 -1.75 -25.49 -0.61
N GLU A 360 -1.56 -24.39 -1.34
CA GLU A 360 -1.01 -23.15 -0.80
C GLU A 360 -2.00 -22.50 0.17
N GLY A 361 -3.30 -22.64 -0.10
CA GLY A 361 -4.37 -22.25 0.81
C GLY A 361 -4.27 -22.90 2.18
N GLU A 362 -4.04 -24.21 2.24
CA GLU A 362 -3.86 -24.90 3.53
C GLU A 362 -2.61 -24.42 4.28
N TYR A 363 -1.49 -24.19 3.57
CA TYR A 363 -0.29 -23.63 4.18
C TYR A 363 -0.52 -22.20 4.70
N GLY A 364 -1.15 -21.33 3.90
CA GLY A 364 -1.52 -19.96 4.27
C GLY A 364 -2.48 -19.91 5.46
N TYR A 365 -3.47 -20.81 5.49
CA TYR A 365 -4.39 -21.01 6.61
C TYR A 365 -3.67 -21.45 7.90
N LEU A 366 -2.73 -22.39 7.81
CA LEU A 366 -1.90 -22.81 8.94
C LEU A 366 -1.01 -21.67 9.44
N ALA A 367 -0.35 -20.93 8.54
CA ALA A 367 0.46 -19.76 8.88
C ALA A 367 -0.36 -18.65 9.55
N ALA A 368 -1.56 -18.36 9.02
CA ALA A 368 -2.51 -17.43 9.62
C ALA A 368 -2.90 -17.87 11.04
N ASN A 369 -3.19 -19.16 11.25
CA ASN A 369 -3.51 -19.70 12.58
C ASN A 369 -2.31 -19.68 13.55
N VAL A 370 -1.10 -19.98 13.06
CA VAL A 370 0.15 -19.88 13.84
C VAL A 370 0.35 -18.45 14.37
N LYS A 371 0.06 -17.43 13.55
CA LYS A 371 0.06 -16.02 13.95
C LYS A 371 -1.09 -15.69 14.91
N ALA A 372 -2.32 -16.07 14.57
CA ALA A 372 -3.54 -15.78 15.33
C ALA A 372 -3.52 -16.37 16.76
N GLN A 373 -2.96 -17.57 16.92
CA GLN A 373 -2.85 -18.27 18.20
C GLN A 373 -1.50 -18.02 18.90
N ASN A 374 -0.62 -17.18 18.33
CA ASN A 374 0.74 -16.90 18.78
C ASN A 374 1.61 -18.17 18.98
N LEU A 375 1.48 -19.15 18.08
CA LEU A 375 2.21 -20.42 18.11
C LEU A 375 3.63 -20.32 17.53
N GLY A 376 3.97 -19.24 16.81
CA GLY A 376 5.30 -19.07 16.20
C GLY A 376 6.48 -18.98 17.18
N GLY A 377 6.20 -18.82 18.49
CA GLY A 377 7.19 -18.94 19.56
C GLY A 377 7.34 -20.35 20.15
N LYS A 378 6.65 -21.36 19.61
CA LYS A 378 6.75 -22.76 20.06
C LYS A 378 7.87 -23.47 19.30
N THR A 379 8.76 -24.14 20.02
CA THR A 379 9.93 -24.82 19.45
C THR A 379 9.54 -25.83 18.37
N GLU A 380 8.45 -26.58 18.54
CA GLU A 380 7.98 -27.53 17.53
C GLU A 380 7.50 -26.86 16.24
N VAL A 381 6.83 -25.72 16.34
CA VAL A 381 6.36 -24.97 15.17
C VAL A 381 7.54 -24.31 14.44
N GLN A 382 8.50 -23.78 15.19
CA GLN A 382 9.75 -23.24 14.62
C GLN A 382 10.57 -24.32 13.90
N ALA A 383 10.71 -25.50 14.53
CA ALA A 383 11.37 -26.64 13.91
C ALA A 383 10.63 -27.11 12.64
N ALA A 384 9.29 -27.17 12.67
CA ALA A 384 8.50 -27.57 11.52
C ALA A 384 8.59 -26.60 10.34
N ILE A 385 8.65 -25.28 10.59
CA ILE A 385 8.90 -24.28 9.56
C ILE A 385 10.29 -24.50 8.95
N ALA A 386 11.33 -24.59 9.78
CA ALA A 386 12.71 -24.82 9.32
C ALA A 386 12.87 -26.14 8.54
N THR A 387 12.21 -27.23 8.96
CA THR A 387 12.15 -28.49 8.20
C THR A 387 11.40 -28.33 6.88
N GLY A 388 10.32 -27.53 6.85
CA GLY A 388 9.61 -27.19 5.63
C GLY A 388 10.51 -26.47 4.61
N ASP A 389 11.33 -25.53 5.07
CA ASP A 389 12.23 -24.78 4.19
C ASP A 389 13.43 -25.66 3.73
N GLN A 390 13.90 -26.58 4.58
CA GLN A 390 14.88 -27.61 4.19
C GLN A 390 14.32 -28.59 3.14
N LEU A 391 13.03 -28.96 3.24
CA LEU A 391 12.37 -29.81 2.23
C LEU A 391 12.32 -29.11 0.87
N GLU A 392 11.93 -27.82 0.85
CA GLU A 392 11.94 -27.01 -0.37
C GLU A 392 13.35 -26.88 -0.97
N GLU A 393 14.37 -26.69 -0.13
CA GLU A 393 15.77 -26.63 -0.58
C GLU A 393 16.26 -27.95 -1.18
N MET A 394 15.94 -29.09 -0.57
CA MET A 394 16.30 -30.41 -1.10
C MET A 394 15.62 -30.66 -2.45
N THR A 395 14.31 -30.40 -2.57
CA THR A 395 13.60 -30.52 -3.85
C THR A 395 14.14 -29.56 -4.91
N ARG A 396 14.61 -28.36 -4.52
CA ARG A 396 15.28 -27.42 -5.44
C ARG A 396 16.60 -27.97 -5.96
N GLN A 397 17.40 -28.63 -5.12
CA GLN A 397 18.64 -29.27 -5.52
C GLN A 397 18.39 -30.51 -6.40
N GLU A 398 17.39 -31.33 -6.07
CA GLU A 398 16.95 -32.47 -6.89
C GLU A 398 16.55 -32.01 -8.30
N LEU A 399 15.63 -31.04 -8.41
CA LEU A 399 15.19 -30.48 -9.69
C LEU A 399 16.32 -29.81 -10.47
N PHE A 400 17.25 -29.12 -9.79
CA PHE A 400 18.44 -28.58 -10.45
C PHE A 400 19.32 -29.70 -11.03
N HIS A 401 19.57 -30.79 -10.29
CA HIS A 401 20.36 -31.91 -10.78
C HIS A 401 19.70 -32.65 -11.94
N GLU A 402 18.39 -32.87 -11.89
CA GLU A 402 17.62 -33.45 -13.00
C GLU A 402 17.71 -32.59 -14.26
N ARG A 403 17.61 -31.26 -14.11
CA ARG A 403 17.48 -30.30 -15.22
C ARG A 403 18.77 -29.61 -15.62
N ALA A 404 19.89 -29.82 -14.93
CA ALA A 404 21.16 -29.12 -15.17
C ALA A 404 21.65 -29.19 -16.63
N HIS A 405 21.29 -30.25 -17.34
CA HIS A 405 21.58 -30.42 -18.77
C HIS A 405 20.90 -29.36 -19.66
N LEU A 406 19.75 -28.81 -19.24
CA LEU A 406 19.03 -27.73 -19.93
C LEU A 406 19.68 -26.35 -19.75
N ALA A 407 20.55 -26.19 -18.74
CA ALA A 407 21.28 -24.94 -18.51
C ALA A 407 22.48 -24.74 -19.47
N VAL A 408 22.87 -25.77 -20.21
CA VAL A 408 24.06 -25.75 -21.06
C VAL A 408 23.83 -24.87 -22.28
N GLY A 409 24.62 -23.80 -22.39
CA GLY A 409 24.55 -22.85 -23.51
C GLY A 409 23.50 -21.75 -23.36
N LEU A 410 22.83 -21.66 -22.21
CA LEU A 410 22.00 -20.52 -21.87
C LEU A 410 22.85 -19.28 -21.57
N ASP A 411 22.37 -18.09 -21.98
CA ASP A 411 22.93 -16.80 -21.56
C ASP A 411 22.54 -16.44 -20.10
N ASP A 412 23.14 -15.40 -19.53
CA ASP A 412 22.89 -14.99 -18.13
C ASP A 412 21.40 -14.71 -17.83
N ALA A 413 20.65 -14.15 -18.79
CA ALA A 413 19.23 -13.85 -18.60
C ALA A 413 18.36 -15.11 -18.72
N GLN A 414 18.75 -16.06 -19.58
CA GLN A 414 18.15 -17.37 -19.68
C GLN A 414 18.44 -18.24 -18.46
N LEU A 415 19.67 -18.20 -17.92
CA LEU A 415 20.07 -18.87 -16.68
C LEU A 415 19.30 -18.34 -15.47
N ALA A 416 19.10 -17.01 -15.38
CA ALA A 416 18.30 -16.41 -14.32
C ALA A 416 16.82 -16.87 -14.36
N ARG A 417 16.23 -16.97 -15.56
CA ARG A 417 14.87 -17.54 -15.74
C ARG A 417 14.82 -19.02 -15.35
N PHE A 418 15.76 -19.82 -15.87
CA PHE A 418 15.86 -21.25 -15.57
C PHE A 418 15.99 -21.54 -14.06
N ALA A 419 16.82 -20.77 -13.34
CA ALA A 419 16.96 -20.90 -11.89
C ALA A 419 15.67 -20.56 -11.13
N LYS A 420 14.91 -19.57 -11.60
CA LYS A 420 13.62 -19.16 -11.05
C LYS A 420 12.54 -20.21 -11.29
N ASP A 421 12.49 -20.79 -12.49
CA ASP A 421 11.54 -21.85 -12.84
C ASP A 421 11.76 -23.09 -11.94
N ILE A 422 13.02 -23.48 -11.71
CA ILE A 422 13.37 -24.53 -10.73
C ILE A 422 12.89 -24.18 -9.32
N GLN A 423 13.04 -22.93 -8.88
CA GLN A 423 12.59 -22.50 -7.55
C GLN A 423 11.06 -22.59 -7.40
N LEU A 424 10.29 -22.19 -8.41
CA LEU A 424 8.82 -22.24 -8.40
C LEU A 424 8.31 -23.69 -8.40
N ASP A 425 8.92 -24.56 -9.20
CA ASP A 425 8.60 -25.99 -9.21
C ASP A 425 8.96 -26.66 -7.88
N ALA A 426 10.13 -26.33 -7.31
CA ALA A 426 10.57 -26.86 -6.01
C ALA A 426 9.60 -26.50 -4.88
N HIS A 427 9.16 -25.24 -4.83
CA HIS A 427 8.14 -24.79 -3.89
C HIS A 427 6.85 -25.60 -4.03
N THR A 428 6.36 -25.74 -5.27
CA THR A 428 5.11 -26.44 -5.59
C THR A 428 5.18 -27.93 -5.23
N GLN A 429 6.30 -28.60 -5.54
CA GLN A 429 6.51 -30.03 -5.27
C GLN A 429 6.77 -30.34 -3.78
N ALA A 430 7.46 -29.47 -3.05
CA ALA A 430 7.70 -29.64 -1.62
C ALA A 430 6.45 -29.34 -0.75
N LEU A 431 5.51 -28.54 -1.26
CA LEU A 431 4.39 -28.00 -0.51
C LEU A 431 3.53 -29.03 0.27
N PRO A 432 3.15 -30.20 -0.28
CA PRO A 432 2.39 -31.20 0.48
C PRO A 432 3.15 -31.70 1.73
N ALA A 433 4.48 -31.80 1.64
CA ALA A 433 5.33 -32.15 2.77
C ALA A 433 5.45 -30.98 3.77
N LYS A 434 5.61 -29.73 3.30
CA LYS A 434 5.59 -28.52 4.16
C LYS A 434 4.30 -28.42 4.97
N VAL A 435 3.14 -28.58 4.31
CA VAL A 435 1.80 -28.60 4.92
C VAL A 435 1.72 -29.69 5.99
N LYS A 436 2.08 -30.94 5.66
CA LYS A 436 2.03 -32.08 6.59
C LYS A 436 2.87 -31.83 7.84
N VAL A 437 4.12 -31.39 7.69
CA VAL A 437 5.05 -31.15 8.80
C VAL A 437 4.56 -30.00 9.70
N LEU A 438 4.07 -28.91 9.12
CA LEU A 438 3.51 -27.80 9.87
C LEU A 438 2.21 -28.20 10.59
N ARG A 439 1.30 -28.93 9.93
CA ARG A 439 0.03 -29.40 10.49
C ARG A 439 0.24 -30.32 11.69
N GLU A 440 1.21 -31.22 11.61
CA GLU A 440 1.59 -32.12 12.71
C GLU A 440 2.13 -31.34 13.93
N ALA A 441 3.02 -30.37 13.72
CA ALA A 441 3.53 -29.54 14.81
C ALA A 441 2.45 -28.64 15.43
N VAL A 442 1.58 -28.04 14.62
CA VAL A 442 0.43 -27.26 15.08
C VAL A 442 -0.52 -28.13 15.90
N ALA A 443 -0.86 -29.33 15.42
CA ALA A 443 -1.67 -30.30 16.15
C ALA A 443 -1.08 -30.63 17.53
N LYS A 444 0.21 -30.99 17.58
CA LYS A 444 0.92 -31.30 18.83
C LYS A 444 0.86 -30.15 19.84
N VAL A 445 1.15 -28.90 19.44
CA VAL A 445 1.17 -27.76 20.37
C VAL A 445 -0.23 -27.27 20.77
N THR A 446 -1.27 -27.69 20.04
CA THR A 446 -2.68 -27.39 20.35
C THR A 446 -3.42 -28.56 21.02
N GLY A 447 -2.75 -29.69 21.26
CA GLY A 447 -3.27 -30.82 22.05
C GLY A 447 -4.00 -31.91 21.24
N HIS A 448 -3.90 -31.88 19.91
CA HIS A 448 -4.40 -32.95 19.04
C HIS A 448 -3.35 -34.06 18.90
N GLN A 449 -3.80 -35.29 18.64
CA GLN A 449 -2.91 -36.47 18.57
C GLN A 449 -2.00 -36.48 17.33
N THR A 450 -2.52 -36.00 16.20
CA THR A 450 -1.83 -35.93 14.90
C THR A 450 -2.37 -34.74 14.09
N GLY A 451 -1.64 -34.36 13.04
CA GLY A 451 -2.09 -33.37 12.05
C GLY A 451 -3.42 -33.75 11.38
N ASP A 452 -3.66 -35.04 11.16
CA ASP A 452 -4.92 -35.53 10.58
C ASP A 452 -6.08 -35.47 11.59
N ALA A 453 -5.80 -35.69 12.88
CA ALA A 453 -6.79 -35.51 13.94
C ALA A 453 -7.15 -34.03 14.18
N LEU A 454 -6.25 -33.10 13.87
CA LEU A 454 -6.56 -31.67 13.79
C LEU A 454 -7.40 -31.36 12.53
N ALA A 455 -7.00 -31.87 11.36
CA ALA A 455 -7.72 -31.66 10.10
C ALA A 455 -9.16 -32.19 10.10
N ALA A 456 -9.42 -33.26 10.86
CA ALA A 456 -10.76 -33.84 11.04
C ALA A 456 -11.67 -33.05 12.00
N THR A 457 -11.22 -31.94 12.59
CA THR A 457 -12.04 -31.15 13.51
C THR A 457 -12.96 -30.16 12.81
N ALA A 458 -14.15 -29.90 13.37
CA ALA A 458 -15.17 -29.07 12.75
C ALA A 458 -14.76 -27.59 12.55
N GLY A 459 -13.76 -27.11 13.30
CA GLY A 459 -13.17 -25.78 13.13
C GLY A 459 -12.03 -25.72 12.12
N TYR A 460 -11.58 -26.85 11.56
CA TYR A 460 -10.50 -26.87 10.56
C TYR A 460 -11.06 -26.61 9.16
N ASP A 461 -11.03 -25.34 8.74
CA ASP A 461 -11.59 -24.86 7.48
C ASP A 461 -10.50 -24.12 6.68
N PRO A 462 -9.70 -24.82 5.86
CA PRO A 462 -8.62 -24.23 5.06
C PRO A 462 -9.13 -23.51 3.80
N ALA A 463 -10.43 -23.20 3.71
CA ALA A 463 -10.98 -22.32 2.69
C ALA A 463 -11.02 -20.86 3.22
N PRO A 464 -10.57 -19.87 2.43
CA PRO A 464 -10.67 -18.47 2.81
C PRO A 464 -12.13 -18.03 2.70
N ARG A 465 -12.61 -17.22 3.65
CA ARG A 465 -13.94 -16.64 3.57
C ARG A 465 -13.90 -15.30 2.87
N ARG A 466 -14.70 -15.16 1.82
CA ARG A 466 -15.00 -13.89 1.16
C ARG A 466 -16.13 -13.21 1.93
N SER A 467 -15.86 -12.02 2.46
CA SER A 467 -16.83 -11.22 3.21
C SER A 467 -16.73 -9.77 2.76
N GLY A 468 -17.79 -9.23 2.14
CA GLY A 468 -17.73 -7.92 1.47
C GLY A 468 -16.56 -7.79 0.49
N GLY A 469 -15.64 -6.88 0.79
CA GLY A 469 -14.40 -6.63 0.02
C GLY A 469 -13.17 -7.39 0.50
N TRP A 470 -13.31 -8.35 1.42
CA TRP A 470 -12.22 -8.94 2.19
C TRP A 470 -12.11 -10.46 1.96
N LEU A 471 -10.89 -10.99 2.10
CA LEU A 471 -10.64 -12.43 2.23
C LEU A 471 -10.00 -12.69 3.60
N THR A 472 -10.62 -13.55 4.39
CA THR A 472 -10.23 -13.80 5.78
C THR A 472 -10.09 -15.29 6.05
N TRP A 473 -9.04 -15.68 6.76
CA TRP A 473 -8.88 -17.04 7.27
C TRP A 473 -9.63 -17.24 8.58
N ASN A 474 -10.20 -18.42 8.78
CA ASN A 474 -10.84 -18.79 10.04
C ASN A 474 -9.82 -19.27 11.07
N ARG A 475 -10.22 -19.25 12.35
CA ARG A 475 -9.45 -19.84 13.44
C ARG A 475 -10.04 -21.18 13.89
N PHE A 476 -9.24 -22.24 13.87
CA PHE A 476 -9.70 -23.54 14.37
C PHE A 476 -9.87 -23.59 15.88
N ASP A 477 -9.10 -22.82 16.67
CA ASP A 477 -9.26 -22.78 18.13
C ASP A 477 -10.63 -22.23 18.54
N VAL A 478 -11.13 -21.24 17.80
CA VAL A 478 -12.49 -20.70 17.92
C VAL A 478 -13.53 -21.64 17.34
N GLY A 479 -13.33 -22.16 16.12
CA GLY A 479 -14.28 -23.09 15.48
C GLY A 479 -14.55 -24.32 16.35
N ASN A 480 -13.50 -24.91 16.92
CA ASN A 480 -13.59 -26.05 17.84
C ASN A 480 -14.11 -25.69 19.24
N SER A 481 -14.20 -24.40 19.58
CA SER A 481 -14.60 -23.90 20.92
C SER A 481 -15.79 -22.94 20.88
N MET A 482 -16.62 -22.95 19.84
CA MET A 482 -17.61 -21.89 19.58
C MET A 482 -18.56 -21.62 20.76
N ALA A 483 -19.07 -22.69 21.41
CA ALA A 483 -19.93 -22.56 22.59
C ALA A 483 -19.20 -21.90 23.79
N LYS A 484 -17.91 -22.21 23.98
CA LYS A 484 -17.06 -21.58 25.01
C LYS A 484 -16.79 -20.10 24.69
N LEU A 485 -16.64 -19.75 23.41
CA LEU A 485 -16.48 -18.36 22.98
C LEU A 485 -17.76 -17.55 23.24
N THR A 486 -18.91 -18.11 22.86
CA THR A 486 -20.24 -17.51 23.10
C THR A 486 -20.44 -17.24 24.59
N ALA A 487 -20.13 -18.22 25.46
CA ALA A 487 -20.19 -18.06 26.92
C ALA A 487 -19.19 -17.01 27.44
N ALA A 488 -17.97 -16.93 26.89
CA ALA A 488 -17.00 -15.90 27.29
C ALA A 488 -17.46 -14.48 26.95
N PHE A 489 -18.23 -14.30 25.88
CA PHE A 489 -18.82 -13.03 25.45
C PHE A 489 -20.27 -12.82 25.94
N GLU A 490 -20.79 -13.66 26.83
CA GLU A 490 -22.16 -13.51 27.37
C GLU A 490 -22.38 -12.12 27.99
N GLY A 491 -23.44 -11.43 27.55
CA GLY A 491 -23.77 -10.07 27.97
C GLY A 491 -22.87 -8.97 27.39
N LYS A 492 -21.97 -9.30 26.45
CA LYS A 492 -21.00 -8.37 25.85
C LYS A 492 -21.29 -8.14 24.37
N ALA A 493 -20.85 -7.00 23.85
CA ALA A 493 -20.91 -6.68 22.42
C ALA A 493 -19.57 -6.13 21.92
N LEU A 494 -19.30 -6.30 20.63
CA LEU A 494 -18.32 -5.48 19.91
C LEU A 494 -19.04 -4.26 19.33
N VAL A 495 -18.44 -3.08 19.45
CA VAL A 495 -19.08 -1.81 19.06
C VAL A 495 -18.12 -0.90 18.31
N HIS A 496 -18.57 -0.37 17.17
CA HIS A 496 -17.95 0.77 16.50
C HIS A 496 -18.82 2.01 16.72
N ALA A 497 -18.25 3.09 17.26
CA ALA A 497 -18.92 4.38 17.39
C ALA A 497 -18.50 5.31 16.24
N THR A 498 -19.42 6.10 15.70
CA THR A 498 -19.18 6.92 14.51
C THR A 498 -20.05 8.19 14.51
N SER A 499 -19.87 9.07 13.52
CA SER A 499 -20.72 10.25 13.32
C SER A 499 -21.95 9.92 12.46
N SER A 500 -22.95 10.80 12.45
CA SER A 500 -24.18 10.59 11.64
C SER A 500 -23.86 10.46 10.14
N THR A 501 -23.01 11.36 9.62
CA THR A 501 -22.50 11.30 8.24
C THR A 501 -21.65 10.06 7.99
N GLY A 502 -20.78 9.69 8.95
CA GLY A 502 -19.93 8.50 8.86
C GLY A 502 -20.72 7.20 8.76
N LEU A 503 -21.77 7.04 9.58
CA LEU A 503 -22.65 5.88 9.55
C LEU A 503 -23.28 5.70 8.16
N LYS A 504 -23.89 6.76 7.63
CA LYS A 504 -24.54 6.72 6.32
C LYS A 504 -23.55 6.37 5.20
N ALA A 505 -22.35 6.96 5.22
CA ALA A 505 -21.30 6.68 4.24
C ALA A 505 -20.79 5.23 4.30
N MET A 506 -20.58 4.66 5.49
CA MET A 506 -20.15 3.26 5.62
C MET A 506 -21.23 2.28 5.12
N LEU A 507 -22.49 2.53 5.48
CA LEU A 507 -23.62 1.67 5.06
C LEU A 507 -23.96 1.82 3.57
N ALA A 508 -23.71 2.98 2.95
CA ALA A 508 -23.86 3.18 1.50
C ALA A 508 -22.86 2.33 0.69
N ASN A 509 -21.63 2.20 1.20
CA ASN A 509 -20.55 1.39 0.63
C ASN A 509 -20.57 -0.08 1.08
N GLY A 510 -21.35 -0.40 2.11
CA GLY A 510 -21.54 -1.74 2.66
C GLY A 510 -20.40 -2.28 3.53
N VAL A 511 -19.36 -1.50 3.80
CA VAL A 511 -18.17 -1.93 4.55
C VAL A 511 -17.72 -0.90 5.58
N LEU A 512 -17.22 -1.39 6.71
CA LEU A 512 -16.38 -0.64 7.64
C LEU A 512 -14.94 -0.89 7.22
N ALA A 513 -14.23 0.14 6.77
CA ALA A 513 -12.90 0.04 6.15
C ALA A 513 -11.83 0.85 6.91
N SER A 514 -10.61 0.33 6.94
CA SER A 514 -9.44 0.94 7.59
C SER A 514 -9.02 2.25 6.91
N THR A 515 -8.19 3.06 7.55
CA THR A 515 -7.74 4.35 7.00
C THR A 515 -7.00 4.19 5.67
N GLU A 516 -6.20 3.13 5.53
CA GLU A 516 -5.55 2.78 4.26
C GLU A 516 -6.59 2.37 3.19
N ARG A 517 -7.55 1.50 3.53
CA ARG A 517 -8.60 1.09 2.58
C ARG A 517 -9.52 2.22 2.18
N ARG A 518 -9.91 3.11 3.11
CA ARG A 518 -10.68 4.33 2.82
C ARG A 518 -9.96 5.25 1.84
N THR A 519 -8.63 5.35 1.94
CA THR A 519 -7.81 6.12 0.99
C THR A 519 -7.88 5.52 -0.42
N LEU A 520 -7.85 4.18 -0.56
CA LEU A 520 -8.05 3.50 -1.86
C LEU A 520 -9.48 3.70 -2.40
N MET A 521 -10.49 3.68 -1.53
CA MET A 521 -11.88 3.91 -1.91
C MET A 521 -12.17 5.33 -2.43
N GLY A 522 -11.26 6.29 -2.25
CA GLY A 522 -11.46 7.70 -2.61
C GLY A 522 -12.17 8.53 -1.54
N VAL A 523 -12.22 8.04 -0.30
CA VAL A 523 -12.73 8.78 0.86
C VAL A 523 -11.71 9.84 1.26
N SER A 524 -12.19 11.04 1.59
CA SER A 524 -11.33 12.17 2.02
C SER A 524 -10.63 11.90 3.35
N ARG A 525 -9.45 12.52 3.55
CA ARG A 525 -8.73 12.54 4.83
C ARG A 525 -9.53 13.27 5.91
N GLY A 526 -9.29 12.92 7.18
CA GLY A 526 -9.92 13.56 8.33
C GLY A 526 -11.36 13.10 8.61
N VAL A 527 -11.77 11.98 7.99
CA VAL A 527 -13.09 11.35 8.25
C VAL A 527 -13.01 10.38 9.42
N GLY A 528 -11.89 9.66 9.57
CA GLY A 528 -11.60 8.81 10.72
C GLY A 528 -11.12 9.60 11.95
N MET A 529 -11.21 8.95 13.11
CA MET A 529 -10.60 9.44 14.35
C MET A 529 -9.11 9.10 14.35
N SER A 530 -8.25 10.05 14.73
CA SER A 530 -6.80 9.83 14.94
C SER A 530 -5.99 9.27 13.75
N GLU A 531 -6.41 9.58 12.51
CA GLU A 531 -5.82 9.00 11.29
C GLU A 531 -4.28 9.18 11.17
N ASP A 532 -3.72 10.25 11.75
CA ASP A 532 -2.28 10.51 11.69
C ASP A 532 -1.48 9.70 12.73
N GLN A 533 -2.05 9.46 13.92
CA GLN A 533 -1.49 8.54 14.90
C GLN A 533 -1.49 7.11 14.34
N ASP A 534 -2.63 6.67 13.81
CA ASP A 534 -2.85 5.34 13.23
C ASP A 534 -1.82 4.97 12.15
N LYS A 535 -1.43 5.95 11.30
CA LYS A 535 -0.43 5.72 10.25
C LYS A 535 0.96 5.42 10.80
N LEU A 536 1.32 6.05 11.93
CA LEU A 536 2.62 5.93 12.59
C LEU A 536 2.72 4.70 13.50
N THR A 537 1.61 4.26 14.09
CA THR A 537 1.54 3.06 14.93
C THR A 537 1.30 1.76 14.14
N GLY A 538 0.76 1.89 12.93
CA GLY A 538 0.33 0.77 12.06
C GLY A 538 -1.18 0.45 12.15
N GLY A 539 -1.92 1.11 13.06
CA GLY A 539 -3.37 0.97 13.19
C GLY A 539 -4.15 1.34 11.93
N ALA A 540 -3.60 2.17 11.04
CA ALA A 540 -4.28 2.64 9.81
C ALA A 540 -4.65 1.51 8.84
N SER A 541 -4.04 0.32 8.96
CA SER A 541 -4.38 -0.88 8.19
C SER A 541 -5.50 -1.73 8.82
N SER A 542 -6.07 -1.29 9.96
CA SER A 542 -7.12 -2.01 10.70
C SER A 542 -8.39 -1.16 10.92
N VAL A 543 -9.49 -1.82 11.25
CA VAL A 543 -10.72 -1.20 11.77
C VAL A 543 -10.90 -1.51 13.25
N PHE A 544 -11.40 -0.53 14.00
CA PHE A 544 -11.40 -0.53 15.46
C PHE A 544 -12.81 -0.74 16.01
N LEU A 545 -12.97 -1.80 16.80
CA LEU A 545 -14.14 -2.06 17.64
C LEU A 545 -13.74 -1.97 19.12
N ARG A 546 -14.72 -1.80 20.00
CA ARG A 546 -14.54 -1.91 21.47
C ARG A 546 -15.39 -3.05 22.02
N VAL A 547 -14.86 -3.80 22.98
CA VAL A 547 -15.64 -4.71 23.83
C VAL A 547 -16.39 -3.88 24.87
N LEU A 548 -17.72 -4.00 24.92
CA LEU A 548 -18.55 -3.41 25.98
C LEU A 548 -19.25 -4.53 26.77
N GLY A 549 -19.13 -4.51 28.10
CA GLY A 549 -19.78 -5.45 29.01
C GLY A 549 -21.21 -5.07 29.43
N LYS A 550 -21.82 -4.12 28.73
CA LYS A 550 -23.23 -3.70 28.85
C LYS A 550 -23.70 -3.27 27.45
N PRO A 551 -25.02 -3.31 27.18
CA PRO A 551 -25.55 -2.69 25.97
C PRO A 551 -25.06 -1.24 25.85
N PRO A 552 -24.55 -0.80 24.68
CA PRO A 552 -24.18 0.59 24.48
C PRO A 552 -25.38 1.49 24.72
N SER A 553 -25.14 2.67 25.32
CA SER A 553 -26.17 3.71 25.38
C SER A 553 -26.53 4.18 23.96
N HIS A 554 -27.75 4.73 23.82
CA HIS A 554 -28.23 5.32 22.56
C HIS A 554 -27.57 6.68 22.23
N ASP A 555 -26.49 7.06 22.92
CA ASP A 555 -25.81 8.35 22.75
C ASP A 555 -25.02 8.39 21.42
N GLY A 556 -25.70 8.72 20.32
CA GLY A 556 -25.14 8.85 18.98
C GLY A 556 -24.87 7.54 18.21
N PRO A 557 -24.47 7.64 16.93
CA PRO A 557 -24.45 6.53 15.98
C PRO A 557 -23.46 5.40 16.27
N LYS A 558 -23.92 4.15 16.16
CA LYS A 558 -23.10 2.95 16.44
C LYS A 558 -23.45 1.75 15.56
N LEU A 559 -22.43 0.96 15.22
CA LEU A 559 -22.57 -0.41 14.72
C LEU A 559 -22.31 -1.37 15.89
N VAL A 560 -23.22 -2.31 16.14
CA VAL A 560 -23.20 -3.16 17.34
C VAL A 560 -23.34 -4.63 16.98
N TRP A 561 -22.37 -5.44 17.39
CA TRP A 561 -22.38 -6.88 17.28
C TRP A 561 -22.63 -7.50 18.66
N ASP A 562 -23.90 -7.78 18.93
CA ASP A 562 -24.36 -8.53 20.13
C ASP A 562 -23.96 -10.02 20.10
N GLN A 563 -23.35 -10.46 19.00
CA GLN A 563 -22.80 -11.80 18.79
C GLN A 563 -21.33 -11.65 18.34
N PRO A 564 -20.40 -11.32 19.25
CA PRO A 564 -18.98 -11.11 18.93
C PRO A 564 -18.33 -12.27 18.16
N GLU A 565 -18.79 -13.50 18.39
CA GLU A 565 -18.35 -14.70 17.69
C GLU A 565 -18.48 -14.61 16.15
N ARG A 566 -19.43 -13.80 15.64
CA ARG A 566 -19.59 -13.50 14.22
C ARG A 566 -18.34 -12.86 13.61
N LEU A 567 -17.52 -12.16 14.39
CA LEU A 567 -16.25 -11.56 13.93
C LEU A 567 -15.02 -12.25 14.53
N MET A 568 -15.09 -12.65 15.80
CA MET A 568 -13.97 -13.27 16.53
C MET A 568 -13.56 -14.66 16.01
N HIS A 569 -14.23 -15.18 14.98
CA HIS A 569 -13.81 -16.38 14.24
C HIS A 569 -12.66 -16.14 13.24
N ARG A 570 -12.40 -14.88 12.83
CA ARG A 570 -11.33 -14.53 11.88
C ARG A 570 -9.94 -14.63 12.50
N ALA A 571 -8.91 -14.90 11.68
CA ALA A 571 -7.52 -15.05 12.12
C ALA A 571 -6.72 -13.73 12.15
N ASP A 572 -7.24 -12.64 11.59
CA ASP A 572 -6.51 -11.40 11.30
C ASP A 572 -6.61 -10.32 12.40
N TYR A 573 -7.38 -10.57 13.48
CA TYR A 573 -7.55 -9.58 14.55
C TYR A 573 -6.46 -9.63 15.64
N TYR A 574 -6.36 -8.52 16.38
CA TYR A 574 -5.64 -8.39 17.64
C TYR A 574 -6.36 -7.35 18.51
N GLY A 575 -6.08 -7.28 19.81
CA GLY A 575 -6.72 -6.31 20.69
C GLY A 575 -5.88 -5.93 21.90
N ALA A 576 -6.13 -4.75 22.47
CA ALA A 576 -5.48 -4.23 23.66
C ALA A 576 -6.53 -3.68 24.65
N ASN A 577 -6.32 -3.88 25.95
CA ASN A 577 -7.22 -3.35 26.99
C ASN A 577 -6.92 -1.87 27.34
N ALA A 578 -6.51 -1.07 26.34
CA ALA A 578 -6.13 0.34 26.46
C ALA A 578 -6.15 1.00 25.07
N ASP A 579 -6.10 2.33 25.05
CA ASP A 579 -5.87 3.11 23.83
C ASP A 579 -4.43 2.89 23.34
N THR A 580 -4.28 2.33 22.15
CA THR A 580 -2.99 2.03 21.53
C THR A 580 -2.85 2.55 20.11
N TYR A 581 -3.89 3.17 19.54
CA TYR A 581 -3.96 3.51 18.11
C TYR A 581 -3.61 2.28 17.24
N GLY A 582 -4.00 1.08 17.68
CA GLY A 582 -3.71 -0.18 17.00
C GLY A 582 -2.23 -0.55 16.90
N ALA A 583 -1.39 -0.14 17.85
CA ALA A 583 0.07 -0.26 17.75
C ALA A 583 0.61 -1.66 17.42
N VAL A 584 1.30 -1.73 16.28
CA VAL A 584 2.11 -2.89 15.82
C VAL A 584 3.53 -2.48 15.41
N ASN A 585 3.82 -1.19 15.26
CA ASN A 585 5.14 -0.66 14.93
C ASN A 585 6.18 -1.01 16.02
N PRO A 586 7.24 -1.80 15.72
CA PRO A 586 8.27 -2.16 16.69
C PRO A 586 9.01 -0.97 17.31
N SER A 587 9.12 0.15 16.60
CA SER A 587 9.71 1.40 17.10
C SER A 587 8.86 2.14 18.14
N LYS A 588 7.63 1.67 18.40
CA LYS A 588 6.72 2.15 19.43
C LYS A 588 6.55 1.15 20.59
N THR A 589 7.32 0.05 20.59
CA THR A 589 7.32 -0.94 21.68
C THR A 589 7.66 -0.26 23.00
N GLY A 590 6.80 -0.44 24.01
CA GLY A 590 6.95 0.20 25.33
C GLY A 590 6.30 1.58 25.47
N GLN A 591 5.84 2.21 24.37
CA GLN A 591 4.98 3.41 24.46
C GLN A 591 3.52 3.05 24.75
N TYR A 592 3.06 1.90 24.25
CA TYR A 592 1.67 1.44 24.34
C TYR A 592 1.55 0.12 25.11
N ALA A 593 0.33 -0.17 25.59
CA ALA A 593 0.03 -1.44 26.24
C ALA A 593 0.22 -2.63 25.29
N SER A 594 0.52 -3.81 25.85
CA SER A 594 0.66 -5.03 25.05
C SER A 594 -0.68 -5.48 24.48
N SER A 595 -0.66 -5.89 23.21
CA SER A 595 -1.80 -6.51 22.54
C SER A 595 -1.83 -8.03 22.74
N THR A 596 -3.00 -8.62 22.50
CA THR A 596 -3.22 -10.06 22.49
C THR A 596 -4.07 -10.46 21.28
N ARG A 597 -4.03 -11.74 20.92
CA ARG A 597 -4.88 -12.35 19.87
C ARG A 597 -5.76 -13.46 20.42
N ASP A 598 -5.71 -13.67 21.73
CA ASP A 598 -6.49 -14.67 22.46
C ASP A 598 -7.92 -14.13 22.66
N PRO A 599 -8.94 -14.72 22.00
CA PRO A 599 -10.30 -14.21 22.07
C PRO A 599 -10.87 -14.28 23.49
N PHE A 600 -10.45 -15.27 24.29
CA PHE A 600 -10.89 -15.42 25.67
C PHE A 600 -10.30 -14.34 26.58
N LYS A 601 -9.11 -13.82 26.28
CA LYS A 601 -8.56 -12.63 26.98
C LYS A 601 -9.24 -11.34 26.54
N ILE A 602 -9.51 -11.18 25.24
CA ILE A 602 -10.24 -10.03 24.69
C ILE A 602 -11.64 -9.91 25.32
N ALA A 603 -12.31 -11.05 25.54
CA ALA A 603 -13.60 -11.09 26.25
C ALA A 603 -13.55 -10.49 27.68
N HIS A 604 -12.36 -10.40 28.31
CA HIS A 604 -12.17 -9.82 29.64
C HIS A 604 -11.67 -8.36 29.60
N PHE A 605 -11.72 -7.70 28.45
CA PHE A 605 -11.44 -6.27 28.36
C PHE A 605 -12.49 -5.44 29.10
N THR A 606 -12.01 -4.45 29.83
CA THR A 606 -12.77 -3.65 30.82
C THR A 606 -12.45 -2.16 30.75
N SER A 607 -11.35 -1.78 30.09
CA SER A 607 -11.02 -0.37 29.87
C SER A 607 -12.06 0.26 28.94
N PRO A 608 -12.57 1.48 29.23
CA PRO A 608 -13.48 2.19 28.34
C PRO A 608 -12.83 2.57 27.00
N ALA A 609 -11.50 2.55 26.95
CA ALA A 609 -10.70 2.80 25.76
C ALA A 609 -10.04 1.52 25.23
N ASN A 610 -10.57 0.33 25.54
CA ASN A 610 -10.09 -0.91 24.90
C ASN A 610 -10.31 -0.89 23.38
N GLU A 611 -9.47 -1.63 22.66
CA GLU A 611 -9.48 -1.70 21.21
C GLU A 611 -9.40 -3.17 20.75
N VAL A 612 -10.19 -3.52 19.74
CA VAL A 612 -10.08 -4.76 18.97
C VAL A 612 -9.98 -4.37 17.49
N MET A 613 -8.82 -4.67 16.91
CA MET A 613 -8.39 -4.27 15.58
C MET A 613 -8.55 -5.46 14.63
N PHE A 614 -9.38 -5.30 13.60
CA PHE A 614 -9.54 -6.27 12.50
C PHE A 614 -8.83 -5.75 11.25
N GLY A 615 -8.14 -6.61 10.50
CA GLY A 615 -7.39 -6.22 9.32
C GLY A 615 -8.30 -5.78 8.16
N ASP A 616 -7.87 -4.72 7.46
CA ASP A 616 -8.49 -4.07 6.30
C ASP A 616 -9.94 -3.57 6.47
N GLY A 617 -10.88 -4.43 6.85
CA GLY A 617 -12.26 -4.08 7.10
C GLY A 617 -13.18 -5.22 7.53
N ILE A 618 -14.45 -4.87 7.71
CA ILE A 618 -15.57 -5.75 8.07
C ILE A 618 -16.74 -5.49 7.11
N ASP A 619 -17.42 -6.55 6.67
CA ASP A 619 -18.67 -6.44 5.90
C ASP A 619 -19.84 -6.05 6.83
N LEU A 620 -20.61 -5.03 6.43
CA LEU A 620 -21.73 -4.50 7.21
C LEU A 620 -23.10 -4.99 6.72
N LEU A 621 -23.18 -5.65 5.57
CA LEU A 621 -24.44 -6.01 4.93
C LEU A 621 -24.62 -7.53 4.81
N GLY A 622 -23.53 -8.29 4.61
CA GLY A 622 -23.55 -9.74 4.50
C GLY A 622 -23.49 -10.48 5.83
N GLY A 623 -22.75 -11.60 5.83
CA GLY A 623 -22.73 -12.56 6.95
C GLY A 623 -22.04 -12.05 8.22
N GLU A 624 -21.11 -11.09 8.09
CA GLU A 624 -20.45 -10.42 9.21
C GLU A 624 -21.25 -9.24 9.79
N GLY A 625 -22.37 -8.84 9.18
CA GLY A 625 -23.09 -7.61 9.51
C GLY A 625 -23.48 -7.45 11.00
N PRO A 626 -23.65 -6.21 11.47
CA PRO A 626 -23.97 -5.92 12.86
C PRO A 626 -25.33 -6.49 13.27
N SER A 627 -25.47 -6.83 14.55
CA SER A 627 -26.74 -7.23 15.16
C SER A 627 -27.72 -6.07 15.29
N ARG A 628 -27.20 -4.85 15.51
CA ARG A 628 -27.96 -3.60 15.59
C ARG A 628 -27.17 -2.44 14.97
N ILE A 629 -27.88 -1.55 14.29
CA ILE A 629 -27.38 -0.27 13.79
C ILE A 629 -28.14 0.81 14.55
N LEU A 630 -27.45 1.52 15.45
CA LEU A 630 -28.03 2.62 16.21
C LEU A 630 -27.84 3.92 15.42
N CYS A 631 -28.94 4.56 15.05
CA CYS A 631 -28.97 5.85 14.37
C CYS A 631 -29.06 6.99 15.41
N ASP A 632 -28.67 8.20 15.01
CA ASP A 632 -28.74 9.43 15.83
C ASP A 632 -30.18 9.92 16.05
N SER A 633 -31.07 9.57 15.12
CA SER A 633 -32.46 10.00 15.12
C SER A 633 -33.31 9.11 14.23
N LYS A 634 -34.64 9.21 14.40
CA LYS A 634 -35.61 8.59 13.50
C LYS A 634 -35.43 9.03 12.05
N THR A 635 -35.13 10.30 11.79
CA THR A 635 -34.88 10.83 10.44
C THR A 635 -33.72 10.10 9.76
N GLN A 636 -32.58 9.99 10.45
CA GLN A 636 -31.42 9.27 9.91
C GLN A 636 -31.73 7.78 9.69
N ARG A 637 -32.49 7.16 10.61
CA ARG A 637 -32.94 5.77 10.47
C ARG A 637 -33.79 5.57 9.22
N ASP A 638 -34.75 6.46 8.98
CA ASP A 638 -35.67 6.36 7.83
C ASP A 638 -34.95 6.68 6.50
N GLU A 639 -33.95 7.57 6.50
CA GLU A 639 -33.03 7.77 5.36
C GLU A 639 -32.22 6.50 5.03
N ILE A 640 -31.61 5.87 6.03
CA ILE A 640 -30.81 4.64 5.85
C ILE A 640 -31.71 3.49 5.39
N HIS A 641 -32.92 3.38 5.94
CA HIS A 641 -33.91 2.40 5.50
C HIS A 641 -34.32 2.60 4.03
N ALA A 642 -34.57 3.84 3.60
CA ALA A 642 -34.89 4.15 2.22
C ALA A 642 -33.71 3.83 1.28
N MET A 643 -32.47 4.14 1.68
CA MET A 643 -31.25 3.79 0.96
C MET A 643 -31.07 2.28 0.81
N PHE A 644 -31.30 1.49 1.87
CA PHE A 644 -31.26 0.03 1.81
C PHE A 644 -32.35 -0.53 0.89
N THR A 645 -33.58 -0.01 0.98
CA THR A 645 -34.70 -0.40 0.12
C THR A 645 -34.37 -0.14 -1.36
N ALA A 646 -33.80 1.03 -1.69
CA ALA A 646 -33.37 1.38 -3.05
C ALA A 646 -32.23 0.50 -3.58
N LYS A 647 -31.35 0.00 -2.69
CA LYS A 647 -30.28 -0.96 -3.01
C LYS A 647 -30.75 -2.44 -2.95
N GLY A 648 -32.03 -2.72 -2.70
CA GLY A 648 -32.56 -4.09 -2.57
C GLY A 648 -32.12 -4.84 -1.31
N ILE A 649 -31.50 -4.15 -0.35
CA ILE A 649 -31.01 -4.73 0.91
C ILE A 649 -32.21 -4.89 1.85
N THR A 650 -32.67 -6.13 2.03
CA THR A 650 -33.82 -6.46 2.91
C THR A 650 -33.41 -7.10 4.24
N HIS A 651 -32.21 -7.69 4.29
CA HIS A 651 -31.69 -8.40 5.46
C HIS A 651 -30.21 -8.06 5.69
N ILE A 652 -29.77 -8.10 6.95
CA ILE A 652 -28.36 -8.01 7.36
C ILE A 652 -28.10 -9.19 8.32
N ALA A 653 -27.05 -9.97 8.06
CA ALA A 653 -26.71 -11.18 8.82
C ALA A 653 -27.91 -12.11 9.12
N GLY A 654 -28.82 -12.26 8.15
CA GLY A 654 -30.03 -13.09 8.24
C GLY A 654 -31.23 -12.48 8.97
N LYS A 655 -31.14 -11.24 9.47
CA LYS A 655 -32.26 -10.53 10.12
C LYS A 655 -32.83 -9.44 9.20
N PRO A 656 -34.16 -9.19 9.19
CA PRO A 656 -34.76 -8.07 8.45
C PRO A 656 -34.15 -6.72 8.84
N ILE A 657 -34.04 -5.77 7.91
CA ILE A 657 -33.46 -4.45 8.19
C ILE A 657 -34.22 -3.66 9.27
N ASP A 658 -35.53 -3.86 9.44
CA ASP A 658 -36.32 -3.26 10.53
C ASP A 658 -35.90 -3.77 11.92
N ASP A 659 -35.47 -5.03 12.01
CA ASP A 659 -34.98 -5.63 13.25
C ASP A 659 -33.56 -5.19 13.59
N VAL A 660 -32.78 -4.75 12.60
CA VAL A 660 -31.38 -4.30 12.77
C VAL A 660 -31.30 -2.78 13.00
N LEU A 661 -32.03 -1.97 12.22
CA LEU A 661 -32.04 -0.51 12.35
C LEU A 661 -32.81 -0.06 13.60
N LYS A 662 -32.16 0.76 14.43
CA LYS A 662 -32.74 1.39 15.64
C LYS A 662 -32.51 2.90 15.61
N ALA A 663 -33.42 3.62 16.26
CA ALA A 663 -33.34 5.05 16.54
C ALA A 663 -33.42 5.27 18.07
#